data_AF-A0A2W4PWL1-F1
#
_entry.id   AF-A0A2W4PWL1-F1
#
_cell.length_a   1.000
_cell.length_b   1.000
_cell.length_c   1.000
_cell.angle_alpha   90.00
_cell.angle_beta   90.00
_cell.angle_gamma   90.00
#
_symmetry.space_group_name_H-M   'P 1'
#
loop_
_entity.id
_entity.type
_entity.pdbx_description
1 polymer ?
#
loop_
_entity_poly.entity_id
_entity_poly.type
_entity_poly.pdbx_seq_one_letter_code
_entity_poly.pdbx_strand_id
1 'polypeptide(L)'
;PGKAVVATGDVHFLDPHEEILRTILKHGIGWREAFEGPCYFRTTEEMLQEFRFLPPEVARQIVIENPNRIAERIEKVQPVPNKLFAPKLEGAEEQVREMTWRRAKEIYGDPLPELVQKRIEKELNAIIGNGYAVVYYISHLLVKKSHELGYLVGSRGSVGSSFVAWCMGITEVNALPPHYVCPDCHYVEWFADGSVGSGYDLPDKPCPRCGREQLMKEGQDIPFETFMGFKGDKVPDIDLNFSGEVQAKVQQYSIELLGGPSQVFKAGTVGTIAEKTAYGMVRTWAEETGRRLREAEVDRLARGLTGVKRTTGQHPGGMVVVPVGVEVEEVTPVQYPADDKESGWRTTHFDYHSFENALLKLDILGHDDPTMLRMLQDLTAEHPVPEHLRKGLRFLPDGRLDVTSIPMNDEKVLALFRPGEGARVLGLKEGQVEYDLGSIAIPEMGTGFVRRMLCETMPRTFSDLVRISGLSHGTDVWTNNAQELIRKGICTLQTVIPTRDDIMLRLMYWGIEPAMAFKIMESVRKGKGLTPEMEETMRAAGVPDWYIWSCKQIKYMFPKAHAAAYVLSALRIAWFKVYMPTLFYAAYFTVRAAGALDADLLVKGEAAVRAYMEQIKQKGKDASPKEKEALVEYEVVLEALLRGIRFLPVDLWRSDAVRYTIEGEKTLRCPFISLPGLGEAAARAIVQAREEAPFQSVEDLRNRARLNKTVMELLQAHGCLKGLPEGNQLSFAL
;
A
#
# COMPACT_ATOMS: atom_id res chain seq x y z
N PRO A 1 5.88 -49.85 -37.59
CA PRO A 1 6.73 -49.15 -36.59
C PRO A 1 6.01 -49.04 -35.24
N GLY A 2 6.47 -49.78 -34.23
CA GLY A 2 5.90 -49.70 -32.87
C GLY A 2 6.25 -48.38 -32.19
N LYS A 3 5.31 -47.81 -31.42
CA LYS A 3 5.58 -46.62 -30.58
C LYS A 3 6.49 -47.02 -29.42
N ALA A 4 7.42 -46.15 -29.03
CA ALA A 4 8.25 -46.37 -27.85
C ALA A 4 7.38 -46.34 -26.58
N VAL A 5 7.48 -47.38 -25.75
CA VAL A 5 6.80 -47.47 -24.45
C VAL A 5 7.74 -46.94 -23.37
N VAL A 6 7.25 -46.07 -22.49
CA VAL A 6 8.01 -45.54 -21.35
C VAL A 6 7.27 -45.81 -20.06
N ALA A 7 8.03 -46.23 -19.05
CA ALA A 7 7.54 -46.39 -17.69
C ALA A 7 7.72 -45.06 -16.93
N THR A 8 6.62 -44.51 -16.42
CA THR A 8 6.60 -43.21 -15.72
C THR A 8 5.99 -43.37 -14.33
N GLY A 9 6.51 -42.65 -13.33
CA GLY A 9 6.09 -42.82 -11.94
C GLY A 9 4.86 -42.03 -11.49
N ASP A 10 4.32 -41.13 -12.34
CA ASP A 10 3.22 -40.21 -11.98
C ASP A 10 3.44 -39.52 -10.61
N VAL A 11 4.63 -38.94 -10.46
CA VAL A 11 5.16 -38.47 -9.17
C VAL A 11 4.39 -37.26 -8.66
N HIS A 12 3.98 -37.30 -7.39
CA HIS A 12 3.27 -36.21 -6.69
C HIS A 12 3.94 -35.77 -5.38
N PHE A 13 4.91 -36.55 -4.88
CA PHE A 13 5.68 -36.28 -3.65
C PHE A 13 7.03 -37.02 -3.73
N LEU A 14 7.99 -36.68 -2.88
CA LEU A 14 9.35 -37.19 -3.00
C LEU A 14 9.44 -38.63 -2.45
N ASP A 15 9.07 -38.79 -1.18
CA ASP A 15 9.27 -40.04 -0.45
C ASP A 15 7.93 -40.72 -0.09
N PRO A 16 7.89 -42.06 0.06
CA PRO A 16 6.66 -42.78 0.40
C PRO A 16 5.92 -42.25 1.64
N HIS A 17 6.65 -41.78 2.66
CA HIS A 17 6.07 -41.29 3.90
C HIS A 17 5.34 -39.93 3.77
N GLU A 18 5.55 -39.20 2.67
CA GLU A 18 4.88 -37.93 2.37
C GLU A 18 3.47 -38.11 1.79
N GLU A 19 3.08 -39.34 1.45
CA GLU A 19 1.74 -39.66 0.95
C GLU A 19 0.62 -39.08 1.83
N ILE A 20 0.85 -39.10 3.16
CA ILE A 20 -0.09 -38.55 4.14
C ILE A 20 -0.41 -37.08 3.90
N LEU A 21 0.54 -36.29 3.40
CA LEU A 21 0.33 -34.88 3.09
C LEU A 21 -0.67 -34.74 1.94
N ARG A 22 -0.53 -35.55 0.88
CA ARG A 22 -1.47 -35.59 -0.24
C ARG A 22 -2.85 -36.08 0.20
N THR A 23 -2.93 -37.05 1.13
CA THR A 23 -4.19 -37.49 1.71
C THR A 23 -4.92 -36.36 2.43
N ILE A 24 -4.22 -35.60 3.27
CA ILE A 24 -4.79 -34.45 3.99
C ILE A 24 -5.24 -33.36 3.00
N LEU A 25 -4.46 -33.10 1.94
CA LEU A 25 -4.84 -32.15 0.90
C LEU A 25 -6.14 -32.56 0.18
N LYS A 26 -6.22 -33.81 -0.29
CA LYS A 26 -7.40 -34.37 -0.95
C LYS A 26 -8.64 -34.27 -0.06
N HIS A 27 -8.47 -34.60 1.22
CA HIS A 27 -9.51 -34.50 2.23
C HIS A 27 -10.05 -33.07 2.34
N GLY A 28 -9.15 -32.08 2.44
CA GLY A 28 -9.51 -30.67 2.58
C GLY A 28 -10.24 -30.05 1.37
N ILE A 29 -10.12 -30.64 0.18
CA ILE A 29 -10.86 -30.22 -1.03
C ILE A 29 -12.09 -31.09 -1.31
N GLY A 30 -12.43 -32.03 -0.43
CA GLY A 30 -13.55 -32.95 -0.61
C GLY A 30 -13.36 -33.96 -1.74
N TRP A 31 -12.12 -34.19 -2.18
CA TRP A 31 -11.81 -35.12 -3.24
C TRP A 31 -11.75 -36.55 -2.69
N ARG A 32 -12.87 -37.28 -2.86
CA ARG A 32 -13.06 -38.62 -2.26
C ARG A 32 -12.76 -39.80 -3.21
N GLU A 33 -12.61 -39.58 -4.51
CA GLU A 33 -12.38 -40.65 -5.49
C GLU A 33 -11.18 -40.37 -6.43
N ALA A 34 -10.13 -41.20 -6.37
CA ALA A 34 -9.24 -41.56 -7.50
C ALA A 34 -8.15 -42.55 -7.02
N PHE A 35 -7.83 -43.52 -7.90
CA PHE A 35 -6.77 -44.54 -7.86
C PHE A 35 -5.69 -44.40 -6.75
N GLU A 36 -5.56 -45.45 -5.94
CA GLU A 36 -4.66 -45.57 -4.78
C GLU A 36 -3.36 -46.31 -5.16
N GLY A 37 -2.51 -45.68 -5.97
CA GLY A 37 -1.16 -46.15 -6.26
C GLY A 37 -0.10 -45.30 -5.54
N PRO A 38 1.07 -45.87 -5.15
CA PRO A 38 2.17 -45.06 -4.62
C PRO A 38 2.69 -44.13 -5.72
N CYS A 39 2.54 -42.82 -5.53
CA CYS A 39 2.99 -41.76 -6.46
C CYS A 39 4.24 -41.02 -5.95
N TYR A 40 5.14 -41.71 -5.26
CA TYR A 40 6.41 -41.14 -4.82
C TYR A 40 7.46 -41.19 -5.94
N PHE A 41 8.56 -40.44 -5.79
CA PHE A 41 9.64 -40.45 -6.75
C PHE A 41 10.48 -41.72 -6.62
N ARG A 42 10.09 -42.78 -7.35
CA ARG A 42 10.84 -44.03 -7.42
C ARG A 42 12.24 -43.84 -8.01
N THR A 43 13.19 -44.54 -7.41
CA THR A 43 14.50 -44.79 -8.00
C THR A 43 14.37 -45.71 -9.23
N THR A 44 15.38 -45.70 -10.11
CA THR A 44 15.43 -46.60 -11.26
C THR A 44 15.34 -48.07 -10.85
N GLU A 45 15.95 -48.44 -9.72
CA GLU A 45 15.93 -49.81 -9.20
C GLU A 45 14.52 -50.23 -8.74
N GLU A 46 13.83 -49.38 -7.96
CA GLU A 46 12.43 -49.63 -7.60
C GLU A 46 11.54 -49.74 -8.83
N MET A 47 11.76 -48.89 -9.84
CA MET A 47 11.01 -48.96 -11.09
C MET A 47 11.29 -50.27 -11.84
N LEU A 48 12.53 -50.74 -11.93
CA LEU A 48 12.83 -52.06 -12.53
C LEU A 48 12.15 -53.20 -11.77
N GLN A 49 12.08 -53.12 -10.44
CA GLN A 49 11.42 -54.12 -9.61
C GLN A 49 9.89 -54.17 -9.84
N GLU A 50 9.23 -53.03 -10.00
CA GLU A 50 7.80 -52.93 -10.34
C GLU A 50 7.50 -53.62 -11.69
N PHE A 51 8.43 -53.52 -12.64
CA PHE A 51 8.30 -54.12 -13.98
C PHE A 51 8.95 -55.51 -14.13
N ARG A 52 9.33 -56.17 -13.02
CA ARG A 52 9.97 -57.51 -13.05
C ARG A 52 9.12 -58.63 -13.67
N PHE A 53 7.82 -58.38 -13.84
CA PHE A 53 6.90 -59.32 -14.49
C PHE A 53 7.10 -59.36 -16.03
N LEU A 54 7.84 -58.39 -16.58
CA LEU A 54 8.28 -58.37 -17.98
C LEU A 54 9.67 -59.01 -18.12
N PRO A 55 10.06 -59.46 -19.32
CA PRO A 55 11.44 -59.88 -19.58
C PRO A 55 12.44 -58.76 -19.19
N PRO A 56 13.59 -59.10 -18.58
CA PRO A 56 14.56 -58.09 -18.09
C PRO A 56 14.97 -57.05 -19.14
N GLU A 57 15.12 -57.49 -20.39
CA GLU A 57 15.45 -56.61 -21.52
C GLU A 57 14.33 -55.61 -21.83
N VAL A 58 13.07 -56.04 -21.73
CA VAL A 58 11.90 -55.17 -21.93
C VAL A 58 11.78 -54.19 -20.77
N ALA A 59 11.96 -54.64 -19.53
CA ALA A 59 11.92 -53.78 -18.34
C ALA A 59 13.00 -52.70 -18.42
N ARG A 60 14.25 -53.09 -18.73
CA ARG A 60 15.36 -52.14 -18.96
C ARG A 60 15.05 -51.16 -20.09
N GLN A 61 14.49 -51.65 -21.19
CA GLN A 61 14.14 -50.83 -22.34
C GLN A 61 13.12 -49.74 -21.98
N ILE A 62 12.04 -50.06 -21.26
CA ILE A 62 10.97 -49.09 -20.95
C ILE A 62 11.28 -48.19 -19.75
N VAL A 63 12.12 -48.64 -18.80
CA VAL A 63 12.47 -47.89 -17.58
C VAL A 63 13.69 -46.98 -17.78
N ILE A 64 14.67 -47.38 -18.61
CA ILE A 64 15.93 -46.65 -18.77
C ILE A 64 16.09 -46.14 -20.20
N GLU A 65 16.10 -47.05 -21.18
CA GLU A 65 16.56 -46.71 -22.53
C GLU A 65 15.58 -45.79 -23.25
N ASN A 66 14.28 -46.10 -23.23
CA ASN A 66 13.28 -45.27 -23.88
C ASN A 66 13.11 -43.89 -23.19
N PRO A 67 13.02 -43.77 -21.85
CA PRO A 67 13.02 -42.46 -21.18
C PRO A 67 14.25 -41.61 -21.49
N ASN A 68 15.47 -42.19 -21.46
CA ASN A 68 16.69 -41.48 -21.84
C ASN A 68 16.65 -41.04 -23.31
N ARG A 69 16.20 -41.90 -24.22
CA ARG A 69 16.02 -41.55 -25.64
C ARG A 69 14.98 -40.46 -25.85
N ILE A 70 13.99 -40.31 -24.98
CA ILE A 70 13.06 -39.17 -25.00
C ILE A 70 13.77 -37.93 -24.47
N ALA A 71 14.44 -38.01 -23.33
CA ALA A 71 15.15 -36.89 -22.72
C ALA A 71 16.23 -36.30 -23.65
N GLU A 72 16.96 -37.15 -24.37
CA GLU A 72 17.97 -36.74 -25.38
C GLU A 72 17.36 -35.99 -26.58
N ARG A 73 16.06 -36.14 -26.84
CA ARG A 73 15.35 -35.41 -27.91
C ARG A 73 14.82 -34.05 -27.45
N ILE A 74 14.83 -33.78 -26.15
CA ILE A 74 14.34 -32.52 -25.59
C ILE A 74 15.50 -31.52 -25.62
N GLU A 75 15.30 -30.41 -26.33
CA GLU A 75 16.27 -29.32 -26.34
C GLU A 75 16.34 -28.63 -24.97
N LYS A 76 17.44 -27.92 -24.72
CA LYS A 76 17.57 -27.09 -23.51
C LYS A 76 16.74 -25.83 -23.70
N VAL A 77 15.53 -25.81 -23.14
CA VAL A 77 14.62 -24.66 -23.20
C VAL A 77 14.89 -23.72 -22.03
N GLN A 78 14.97 -22.42 -22.32
CA GLN A 78 14.92 -21.38 -21.30
C GLN A 78 13.45 -20.93 -21.13
N PRO A 79 12.80 -21.22 -19.99
CA PRO A 79 11.35 -21.02 -19.85
C PRO A 79 10.93 -19.56 -19.77
N VAL A 80 11.83 -18.65 -19.36
CA VAL A 80 11.60 -17.21 -19.29
C VAL A 80 12.78 -16.48 -19.93
N PRO A 81 12.54 -15.56 -20.88
CA PRO A 81 13.60 -14.77 -21.49
C PRO A 81 14.40 -13.96 -20.45
N ASN A 82 15.72 -13.90 -20.60
CA ASN A 82 16.60 -13.09 -19.75
C ASN A 82 16.98 -11.76 -20.41
N LYS A 83 16.02 -11.13 -21.09
CA LYS A 83 16.18 -9.81 -21.72
C LYS A 83 14.92 -8.99 -21.51
N LEU A 84 15.08 -7.69 -21.26
CA LEU A 84 13.97 -6.78 -21.13
C LEU A 84 13.37 -6.46 -22.51
N PHE A 85 12.08 -6.71 -22.67
CA PHE A 85 11.29 -6.21 -23.79
C PHE A 85 10.71 -4.85 -23.37
N ALA A 86 11.41 -3.77 -23.73
CA ALA A 86 10.98 -2.42 -23.38
C ALA A 86 9.82 -1.96 -24.30
N PRO A 87 8.75 -1.35 -23.74
CA PRO A 87 7.69 -0.75 -24.53
C PRO A 87 8.25 0.44 -25.31
N LYS A 88 7.67 0.70 -26.48
CA LYS A 88 8.02 1.87 -27.30
C LYS A 88 6.84 2.82 -27.32
N LEU A 89 7.11 4.08 -27.00
CA LEU A 89 6.17 5.17 -27.13
C LEU A 89 6.90 6.32 -27.83
N GLU A 90 6.40 6.70 -29.01
CA GLU A 90 7.04 7.69 -29.86
C GLU A 90 7.17 9.04 -29.12
N GLY A 91 8.35 9.66 -29.22
CA GLY A 91 8.64 10.94 -28.57
C GLY A 91 8.84 10.87 -27.04
N ALA A 92 8.74 9.71 -26.39
CA ALA A 92 8.82 9.64 -24.92
C ALA A 92 10.15 10.18 -24.35
N GLU A 93 11.29 9.90 -24.98
CA GLU A 93 12.59 10.43 -24.54
C GLU A 93 12.69 11.95 -24.65
N GLU A 94 12.16 12.52 -25.74
CA GLU A 94 12.12 13.96 -25.96
C GLU A 94 11.19 14.63 -24.94
N GLN A 95 10.00 14.07 -24.72
CA GLN A 95 9.04 14.57 -23.74
C GLN A 95 9.60 14.55 -22.32
N VAL A 96 10.21 13.44 -21.90
CA VAL A 96 10.87 13.34 -20.58
C VAL A 96 11.93 14.42 -20.42
N ARG A 97 12.76 14.64 -21.45
CA ARG A 97 13.79 15.68 -21.44
C ARG A 97 13.17 17.08 -21.37
N GLU A 98 12.30 17.43 -22.31
CA GLU A 98 11.69 18.76 -22.41
C GLU A 98 10.95 19.14 -21.12
N MET A 99 10.08 18.25 -20.62
CA MET A 99 9.31 18.47 -19.40
C MET A 99 10.22 18.70 -18.20
N THR A 100 11.28 17.91 -18.07
CA THR A 100 12.24 18.03 -16.97
C THR A 100 12.93 19.39 -16.97
N TRP A 101 13.52 19.78 -18.10
CA TRP A 101 14.24 21.04 -18.21
C TRP A 101 13.31 22.25 -18.08
N ARG A 102 12.12 22.19 -18.69
CA ARG A 102 11.12 23.25 -18.58
C ARG A 102 10.73 23.48 -17.12
N ARG A 103 10.33 22.42 -16.41
CA ARG A 103 9.91 22.53 -15.01
C ARG A 103 11.05 23.00 -14.10
N ALA A 104 12.26 22.51 -14.31
CA ALA A 104 13.41 22.96 -13.54
C ALA A 104 13.66 24.45 -13.75
N LYS A 105 13.61 24.95 -14.99
CA LYS A 105 13.80 26.37 -15.30
C LYS A 105 12.70 27.27 -14.74
N GLU A 106 11.46 26.82 -14.77
CA GLU A 106 10.33 27.53 -14.15
C GLU A 106 10.54 27.77 -12.65
N ILE A 107 11.18 26.84 -11.95
CA ILE A 107 11.35 26.91 -10.49
C ILE A 107 12.71 27.55 -10.12
N TYR A 108 13.80 27.08 -10.71
CA TYR A 108 15.17 27.44 -10.33
C TYR A 108 15.83 28.47 -11.24
N GLY A 109 15.14 28.93 -12.31
CA GLY A 109 15.61 29.97 -13.22
C GLY A 109 16.38 29.44 -14.45
N ASP A 110 16.73 30.37 -15.35
CA ASP A 110 17.56 30.10 -16.54
C ASP A 110 18.70 31.14 -16.62
N PRO A 111 19.98 30.75 -16.48
CA PRO A 111 20.49 29.39 -16.35
C PRO A 111 20.18 28.73 -15.00
N LEU A 112 20.15 27.38 -14.99
CA LEU A 112 19.95 26.60 -13.77
C LEU A 112 21.15 26.67 -12.83
N PRO A 113 20.95 26.56 -11.50
CA PRO A 113 22.03 26.30 -10.57
C PRO A 113 22.78 25.02 -10.92
N GLU A 114 24.11 25.03 -10.79
CA GLU A 114 24.99 23.91 -11.16
C GLU A 114 24.57 22.58 -10.52
N LEU A 115 24.14 22.61 -9.25
CA LEU A 115 23.65 21.42 -8.53
C LEU A 115 22.44 20.79 -9.23
N VAL A 116 21.47 21.61 -9.64
CA VAL A 116 20.24 21.17 -10.32
C VAL A 116 20.58 20.65 -11.72
N GLN A 117 21.41 21.38 -12.46
CA GLN A 117 21.84 20.98 -13.80
C GLN A 117 22.53 19.61 -13.79
N LYS A 118 23.54 19.42 -12.91
CA LYS A 118 24.25 18.15 -12.78
C LYS A 118 23.33 17.00 -12.37
N ARG A 119 22.35 17.27 -11.49
CA ARG A 119 21.36 16.26 -11.08
C ARG A 119 20.52 15.81 -12.28
N ILE A 120 19.96 16.76 -13.04
CA ILE A 120 19.15 16.46 -14.23
C ILE A 120 19.94 15.67 -15.27
N GLU A 121 21.15 16.12 -15.61
CA GLU A 121 21.99 15.46 -16.62
C GLU A 121 22.32 14.02 -16.23
N LYS A 122 22.71 13.80 -14.97
CA LYS A 122 22.99 12.46 -14.43
C LYS A 122 21.76 11.54 -14.52
N GLU A 123 20.60 12.01 -14.04
CA GLU A 123 19.39 11.20 -14.02
C GLU A 123 18.86 10.92 -15.42
N LEU A 124 18.78 11.93 -16.30
CA LEU A 124 18.31 11.75 -17.67
C LEU A 124 19.20 10.79 -18.46
N ASN A 125 20.52 10.86 -18.30
CA ASN A 125 21.44 9.91 -18.93
C ASN A 125 21.17 8.47 -18.49
N ALA A 126 20.91 8.25 -17.20
CA ALA A 126 20.57 6.92 -16.69
C ALA A 126 19.19 6.44 -17.15
N ILE A 127 18.18 7.31 -17.13
CA ILE A 127 16.79 6.98 -17.50
C ILE A 127 16.68 6.67 -18.99
N ILE A 128 17.21 7.56 -19.84
CA ILE A 128 17.15 7.41 -21.29
C ILE A 128 18.11 6.31 -21.77
N GLY A 129 19.35 6.30 -21.27
CA GLY A 129 20.37 5.34 -21.68
C GLY A 129 20.02 3.88 -21.39
N ASN A 130 19.17 3.62 -20.39
CA ASN A 130 18.67 2.27 -20.07
C ASN A 130 17.24 2.01 -20.56
N GLY A 131 16.65 2.90 -21.37
CA GLY A 131 15.34 2.68 -22.01
C GLY A 131 14.12 2.84 -21.10
N TYR A 132 14.25 3.51 -19.95
CA TYR A 132 13.15 3.69 -18.98
C TYR A 132 12.34 4.97 -19.17
N ALA A 133 12.70 5.81 -20.15
CA ALA A 133 11.97 7.05 -20.45
C ALA A 133 10.47 6.80 -20.72
N VAL A 134 10.14 5.69 -21.38
CA VAL A 134 8.76 5.31 -21.69
C VAL A 134 7.93 5.09 -20.41
N VAL A 135 8.50 4.42 -19.41
CA VAL A 135 7.80 4.18 -18.13
C VAL A 135 7.57 5.48 -17.36
N TYR A 136 8.55 6.40 -17.37
CA TYR A 136 8.39 7.73 -16.79
C TYR A 136 7.28 8.52 -17.48
N TYR A 137 7.28 8.52 -18.82
CA TYR A 137 6.28 9.27 -19.56
C TYR A 137 4.87 8.69 -19.39
N ILE A 138 4.72 7.37 -19.42
CA ILE A 138 3.44 6.72 -19.12
C ILE A 138 2.99 7.08 -17.70
N SER A 139 3.87 6.99 -16.71
CA SER A 139 3.55 7.32 -15.32
C SER A 139 3.06 8.77 -15.18
N HIS A 140 3.71 9.71 -15.88
CA HIS A 140 3.25 11.10 -15.95
C HIS A 140 1.84 11.19 -16.53
N LEU A 141 1.56 10.51 -17.64
CA LEU A 141 0.23 10.52 -18.26
C LEU A 141 -0.85 9.91 -17.35
N LEU A 142 -0.53 8.85 -16.60
CA LEU A 142 -1.45 8.27 -15.61
C LEU A 142 -1.75 9.25 -14.47
N VAL A 143 -0.74 9.92 -13.93
CA VAL A 143 -0.91 10.94 -12.88
C VAL A 143 -1.73 12.11 -13.41
N LYS A 144 -1.39 12.62 -14.61
CA LYS A 144 -2.15 13.68 -15.28
C LYS A 144 -3.61 13.29 -15.46
N LYS A 145 -3.90 12.05 -15.89
CA LYS A 145 -5.27 11.57 -16.05
C LYS A 145 -6.03 11.56 -14.73
N SER A 146 -5.39 11.15 -13.63
CA SER A 146 -6.00 11.20 -12.30
C SER A 146 -6.30 12.65 -11.87
N HIS A 147 -5.37 13.58 -12.11
CA HIS A 147 -5.59 15.01 -11.83
C HIS A 147 -6.72 15.60 -12.68
N GLU A 148 -6.89 15.20 -13.94
CA GLU A 148 -8.03 15.60 -14.79
C GLU A 148 -9.37 15.06 -14.27
N LEU A 149 -9.36 13.90 -13.61
CA LEU A 149 -10.52 13.37 -12.86
C LEU A 149 -10.69 14.06 -11.48
N GLY A 150 -9.75 14.96 -11.15
CA GLY A 150 -9.68 15.76 -9.93
C GLY A 150 -9.08 15.03 -8.72
N TYR A 151 -8.46 13.86 -8.88
CA TYR A 151 -7.88 13.10 -7.77
C TYR A 151 -6.37 13.26 -7.75
N LEU A 152 -5.82 13.71 -6.62
CA LEU A 152 -4.38 13.68 -6.34
C LEU A 152 -3.88 12.23 -6.40
N VAL A 153 -2.62 12.05 -6.79
CA VAL A 153 -1.95 10.75 -6.73
C VAL A 153 -0.90 10.79 -5.62
N GLY A 154 -0.99 9.83 -4.69
CA GLY A 154 0.02 9.64 -3.66
C GLY A 154 1.28 9.02 -4.26
N SER A 155 2.45 9.60 -3.97
CA SER A 155 3.73 9.01 -4.36
C SER A 155 4.03 7.77 -3.51
N ARG A 156 4.63 6.72 -4.10
CA ARG A 156 4.99 5.50 -3.37
C ARG A 156 6.32 4.94 -3.84
N GLY A 157 6.98 4.20 -2.95
CA GLY A 157 8.17 3.43 -3.28
C GLY A 157 9.40 4.32 -3.46
N SER A 158 10.29 3.93 -4.38
CA SER A 158 11.57 4.63 -4.60
C SER A 158 11.57 5.66 -5.72
N VAL A 159 10.45 5.85 -6.45
CA VAL A 159 10.40 6.83 -7.54
C VAL A 159 10.64 8.27 -7.04
N GLY A 160 10.26 8.56 -5.79
CA GLY A 160 10.56 9.83 -5.13
C GLY A 160 12.05 10.10 -4.86
N SER A 161 12.94 9.16 -5.16
CA SER A 161 14.39 9.39 -5.19
C SER A 161 14.86 10.06 -6.49
N SER A 162 14.00 10.13 -7.52
CA SER A 162 14.31 10.79 -8.80
C SER A 162 13.81 12.24 -8.82
N PHE A 163 14.75 13.17 -9.04
CA PHE A 163 14.41 14.56 -9.30
C PHE A 163 13.74 14.75 -10.66
N VAL A 164 14.08 13.94 -11.67
CA VAL A 164 13.36 13.89 -12.96
C VAL A 164 11.89 13.54 -12.75
N ALA A 165 11.58 12.54 -11.91
CA ALA A 165 10.20 12.18 -11.58
C ALA A 165 9.43 13.34 -10.93
N TRP A 166 10.08 14.12 -10.06
CA TRP A 166 9.49 15.31 -9.45
C TRP A 166 9.24 16.41 -10.50
N CYS A 167 10.20 16.68 -11.38
CA CYS A 167 10.02 17.65 -12.47
C CYS A 167 8.88 17.26 -13.44
N MET A 168 8.67 15.96 -13.65
CA MET A 168 7.56 15.45 -14.45
C MET A 168 6.23 15.40 -13.69
N GLY A 169 6.19 15.71 -12.40
CA GLY A 169 4.99 15.63 -11.59
C GLY A 169 4.51 14.20 -11.34
N ILE A 170 5.39 13.20 -11.44
CA ILE A 170 5.11 11.80 -11.11
C ILE A 170 5.11 11.61 -9.58
N THR A 171 5.94 12.39 -8.89
CA THR A 171 6.09 12.36 -7.43
C THR A 171 6.09 13.77 -6.86
N GLU A 172 5.54 13.95 -5.67
CA GLU A 172 5.59 15.22 -4.92
C GLU A 172 6.90 15.36 -4.12
N VAL A 173 7.67 14.30 -4.00
CA VAL A 173 8.92 14.28 -3.22
C VAL A 173 10.07 14.86 -4.02
N ASN A 174 10.60 16.02 -3.61
CA ASN A 174 11.79 16.62 -4.20
C ASN A 174 13.06 16.00 -3.58
N ALA A 175 13.82 15.27 -4.39
CA ALA A 175 14.99 14.51 -3.96
C ALA A 175 16.29 15.33 -3.78
N LEU A 176 16.27 16.65 -4.04
CA LEU A 176 17.43 17.51 -3.84
C LEU A 176 17.76 17.72 -2.35
N PRO A 177 18.96 18.22 -2.01
CA PRO A 177 19.27 18.65 -0.65
C PRO A 177 18.31 19.76 -0.17
N PRO A 178 18.08 19.91 1.14
CA PRO A 178 17.27 20.98 1.71
C PRO A 178 17.68 22.35 1.17
N HIS A 179 16.69 23.15 0.77
CA HIS A 179 16.94 24.48 0.23
C HIS A 179 15.73 25.40 0.34
N TYR A 180 16.01 26.69 0.31
CA TYR A 180 15.01 27.70 -0.06
C TYR A 180 15.03 27.94 -1.56
N VAL A 181 13.86 28.19 -2.15
CA VAL A 181 13.72 28.70 -3.52
C VAL A 181 12.67 29.81 -3.59
N CYS A 182 12.98 30.89 -4.30
CA CYS A 182 12.02 31.98 -4.54
C CYS A 182 11.29 31.76 -5.87
N PRO A 183 9.95 31.67 -5.89
CA PRO A 183 9.21 31.47 -7.14
C PRO A 183 9.30 32.66 -8.10
N ASP A 184 9.48 33.87 -7.57
CA ASP A 184 9.42 35.09 -8.38
C ASP A 184 10.76 35.46 -9.02
N CYS A 185 11.86 35.34 -8.26
CA CYS A 185 13.19 35.78 -8.70
C CYS A 185 14.23 34.65 -8.75
N HIS A 186 13.79 33.40 -8.57
CA HIS A 186 14.62 32.18 -8.64
C HIS A 186 15.86 32.19 -7.74
N TYR A 187 15.83 32.94 -6.64
CA TYR A 187 16.88 32.88 -5.61
C TYR A 187 16.87 31.49 -4.95
N VAL A 188 18.04 30.89 -4.76
CA VAL A 188 18.19 29.57 -4.12
C VAL A 188 19.27 29.62 -3.04
N GLU A 189 19.02 28.97 -1.91
CA GLU A 189 19.94 28.83 -0.78
C GLU A 189 19.97 27.37 -0.33
N TRP A 190 21.13 26.72 -0.41
CA TRP A 190 21.29 25.27 -0.20
C TRP A 190 21.85 24.92 1.18
N PHE A 191 21.40 23.78 1.72
CA PHE A 191 21.92 23.14 2.93
C PHE A 191 22.25 21.67 2.62
N ALA A 192 23.47 21.40 2.15
CA ALA A 192 23.92 20.09 1.68
C ALA A 192 24.98 19.43 2.57
N ASP A 193 25.21 19.98 3.77
CA ASP A 193 26.20 19.51 4.76
C ASP A 193 25.61 18.47 5.74
N GLY A 194 24.33 18.12 5.58
CA GLY A 194 23.61 17.20 6.48
C GLY A 194 23.14 17.83 7.80
N SER A 195 23.31 19.15 7.97
CA SER A 195 22.85 19.87 9.18
C SER A 195 21.32 19.97 9.27
N VAL A 196 20.63 19.91 8.14
CA VAL A 196 19.17 20.00 8.00
C VAL A 196 18.65 18.69 7.41
N GLY A 197 17.64 18.07 8.03
CA GLY A 197 17.11 16.78 7.59
C GLY A 197 16.16 16.85 6.38
N SER A 198 15.40 17.95 6.29
CA SER A 198 14.45 18.25 5.22
C SER A 198 14.32 19.76 5.02
N GLY A 199 14.11 20.21 3.79
CA GLY A 199 13.76 21.59 3.50
C GLY A 199 12.50 22.03 4.25
N TYR A 200 11.55 21.13 4.49
CA TYR A 200 10.34 21.45 5.25
C TYR A 200 10.61 21.77 6.72
N ASP A 201 11.78 21.43 7.27
CA ASP A 201 12.18 21.80 8.62
C ASP A 201 12.72 23.24 8.70
N LEU A 202 13.00 23.87 7.56
CA LEU A 202 13.52 25.22 7.52
C LEU A 202 12.47 26.23 8.05
N PRO A 203 12.89 27.24 8.83
CA PRO A 203 11.99 28.29 9.29
C PRO A 203 11.46 29.12 8.12
N ASP A 204 10.34 29.81 8.33
CA ASP A 204 9.86 30.76 7.32
C ASP A 204 10.81 31.95 7.21
N LYS A 205 11.15 32.33 5.97
CA LYS A 205 12.15 33.36 5.67
C LYS A 205 11.72 34.17 4.42
N PRO A 206 11.82 35.51 4.44
CA PRO A 206 11.60 36.32 3.25
C PRO A 206 12.75 36.19 2.26
N CYS A 207 12.46 36.41 0.98
CA CYS A 207 13.48 36.38 -0.06
C CYS A 207 14.44 37.57 0.09
N PRO A 208 15.76 37.34 0.24
CA PRO A 208 16.72 38.42 0.37
C PRO A 208 16.95 39.20 -0.92
N ARG A 209 16.48 38.69 -2.08
CA ARG A 209 16.69 39.30 -3.40
C ARG A 209 15.54 40.19 -3.86
N CYS A 210 14.29 39.71 -3.75
CA CYS A 210 13.11 40.44 -4.24
C CYS A 210 12.16 40.89 -3.14
N GLY A 211 12.42 40.54 -1.87
CA GLY A 211 11.57 40.93 -0.75
C GLY A 211 10.26 40.15 -0.62
N ARG A 212 10.03 39.10 -1.44
CA ARG A 212 8.89 38.19 -1.26
C ARG A 212 8.83 37.70 0.19
N GLU A 213 7.66 37.79 0.81
CA GLU A 213 7.50 37.53 2.25
C GLU A 213 7.91 36.12 2.68
N GLN A 214 7.72 35.12 1.82
CA GLN A 214 8.00 33.73 2.12
C GLN A 214 8.64 33.01 0.94
N LEU A 215 9.83 32.45 1.18
CA LEU A 215 10.50 31.51 0.29
C LEU A 215 9.80 30.16 0.33
N MET A 216 9.76 29.45 -0.81
CA MET A 216 9.44 28.02 -0.80
C MET A 216 10.58 27.25 -0.15
N LYS A 217 10.23 26.13 0.46
CA LYS A 217 11.12 25.26 1.20
C LYS A 217 11.00 23.87 0.61
N GLU A 218 12.09 23.30 0.12
CA GLU A 218 12.07 22.05 -0.62
C GLU A 218 13.33 21.21 -0.38
N GLY A 219 13.28 19.96 -0.81
CA GLY A 219 14.43 19.05 -0.79
C GLY A 219 14.46 18.12 0.42
N GLN A 220 14.48 16.82 0.16
CA GLN A 220 14.44 15.75 1.15
C GLN A 220 15.76 14.98 1.27
N ASP A 221 16.79 15.43 0.56
CA ASP A 221 18.12 14.81 0.43
C ASP A 221 18.03 13.29 0.19
N ILE A 222 17.68 12.91 -1.05
CA ILE A 222 17.47 11.51 -1.42
C ILE A 222 18.35 11.16 -2.63
N PRO A 223 19.25 10.18 -2.51
CA PRO A 223 20.13 9.80 -3.60
C PRO A 223 19.35 9.06 -4.70
N PHE A 224 19.59 9.44 -5.95
CA PHE A 224 18.96 8.83 -7.13
C PHE A 224 19.27 7.33 -7.24
N GLU A 225 20.46 6.92 -6.80
CA GLU A 225 20.95 5.54 -6.85
C GLU A 225 20.09 4.57 -6.06
N THR A 226 19.34 5.03 -5.06
CA THR A 226 18.34 4.19 -4.38
C THR A 226 17.29 3.63 -5.36
N PHE A 227 17.00 4.39 -6.41
CA PHE A 227 16.04 4.00 -7.43
C PHE A 227 16.66 3.05 -8.45
N MET A 228 17.72 3.47 -9.15
CA MET A 228 18.27 2.77 -10.33
C MET A 228 19.68 2.20 -10.16
N GLY A 229 20.26 2.26 -8.96
CA GLY A 229 21.66 1.91 -8.75
C GLY A 229 22.60 2.94 -9.38
N PHE A 230 23.90 2.61 -9.44
CA PHE A 230 24.91 3.50 -10.01
C PHE A 230 25.01 3.41 -11.53
N LYS A 231 24.73 2.23 -12.10
CA LYS A 231 24.88 1.97 -13.53
C LYS A 231 23.55 1.87 -14.27
N GLY A 232 22.42 2.05 -13.58
CA GLY A 232 21.11 1.74 -14.15
C GLY A 232 20.84 0.24 -14.24
N ASP A 233 21.60 -0.56 -13.50
CA ASP A 233 21.56 -2.03 -13.48
C ASP A 233 20.35 -2.60 -12.73
N LYS A 234 19.58 -1.74 -12.07
CA LYS A 234 18.32 -2.09 -11.42
C LYS A 234 17.15 -1.63 -12.26
N VAL A 235 16.24 -2.55 -12.56
CA VAL A 235 14.95 -2.23 -13.20
C VAL A 235 14.12 -1.37 -12.23
N PRO A 236 13.68 -0.17 -12.65
CA PRO A 236 12.86 0.71 -11.83
C PRO A 236 11.44 0.19 -11.72
N ASP A 237 10.89 0.21 -10.49
CA ASP A 237 9.48 -0.03 -10.21
C ASP A 237 8.83 1.31 -9.82
N ILE A 238 7.85 1.78 -10.60
CA ILE A 238 7.14 3.04 -10.33
C ILE A 238 5.80 2.70 -9.70
N ASP A 239 5.72 2.94 -8.39
CA ASP A 239 4.52 2.73 -7.58
C ASP A 239 3.73 4.04 -7.44
N LEU A 240 2.44 4.01 -7.76
CA LEU A 240 1.56 5.16 -7.63
C LEU A 240 0.30 4.78 -6.86
N ASN A 241 -0.01 5.54 -5.82
CA ASN A 241 -1.22 5.38 -5.03
C ASN A 241 -2.33 6.27 -5.61
N PHE A 242 -3.25 5.67 -6.35
CA PHE A 242 -4.47 6.32 -6.83
C PHE A 242 -5.59 6.15 -5.81
N SER A 243 -6.60 7.03 -5.87
CA SER A 243 -7.85 6.78 -5.15
C SER A 243 -8.51 5.50 -5.67
N GLY A 244 -9.03 4.68 -4.75
CA GLY A 244 -9.82 3.49 -5.10
C GLY A 244 -11.03 3.80 -5.99
N GLU A 245 -11.56 5.03 -5.94
CA GLU A 245 -12.70 5.48 -6.75
C GLU A 245 -12.35 5.67 -8.24
N VAL A 246 -11.07 5.91 -8.57
CA VAL A 246 -10.60 6.14 -9.95
C VAL A 246 -9.60 5.11 -10.45
N GLN A 247 -9.09 4.23 -9.58
CA GLN A 247 -8.09 3.22 -9.92
C GLN A 247 -8.48 2.43 -11.19
N ALA A 248 -9.72 1.94 -11.27
CA ALA A 248 -10.20 1.17 -12.42
C ALA A 248 -10.21 2.00 -13.73
N LYS A 249 -10.54 3.29 -13.66
CA LYS A 249 -10.52 4.20 -14.82
C LYS A 249 -9.09 4.47 -15.30
N VAL A 250 -8.14 4.60 -14.37
CA VAL A 250 -6.71 4.78 -14.69
C VAL A 250 -6.11 3.49 -15.26
N GLN A 251 -6.47 2.33 -14.71
CA GLN A 251 -6.10 1.03 -15.28
C GLN A 251 -6.61 0.89 -16.71
N GLN A 252 -7.86 1.26 -16.98
CA GLN A 252 -8.42 1.26 -18.33
C GLN A 252 -7.69 2.23 -19.27
N TYR A 253 -7.37 3.44 -18.80
CA TYR A 253 -6.60 4.40 -19.58
C TYR A 253 -5.20 3.87 -19.93
N SER A 254 -4.55 3.12 -19.04
CA SER A 254 -3.26 2.48 -19.34
C SER A 254 -3.35 1.47 -20.49
N ILE A 255 -4.48 0.74 -20.61
CA ILE A 255 -4.73 -0.20 -21.72
C ILE A 255 -4.85 0.57 -23.04
N GLU A 256 -5.63 1.63 -23.06
CA GLU A 256 -5.82 2.48 -24.25
C GLU A 256 -4.51 3.09 -24.72
N LEU A 257 -3.69 3.57 -23.77
CA LEU A 257 -2.39 4.18 -24.04
C LEU A 257 -1.37 3.20 -24.65
N LEU A 258 -1.42 1.93 -24.25
CA LEU A 258 -0.39 0.92 -24.55
C LEU A 258 -0.75 -0.03 -25.70
N GLY A 259 -1.76 0.32 -26.51
CA GLY A 259 -2.11 -0.44 -27.71
C GLY A 259 -3.21 -1.48 -27.50
N GLY A 260 -3.94 -1.42 -26.38
CA GLY A 260 -5.16 -2.19 -26.16
C GLY A 260 -5.01 -3.42 -25.26
N PRO A 261 -6.10 -4.17 -25.07
CA PRO A 261 -6.20 -5.24 -24.06
C PRO A 261 -5.32 -6.47 -24.36
N SER A 262 -4.71 -6.55 -25.53
CA SER A 262 -3.71 -7.58 -25.88
C SER A 262 -2.30 -7.24 -25.40
N GLN A 263 -2.04 -5.99 -24.98
CA GLN A 263 -0.72 -5.52 -24.60
C GLN A 263 -0.57 -5.27 -23.10
N VAL A 264 -1.67 -5.30 -22.35
CA VAL A 264 -1.66 -5.04 -20.91
C VAL A 264 -2.44 -6.12 -20.17
N PHE A 265 -1.80 -6.72 -19.17
CA PHE A 265 -2.35 -7.81 -18.36
C PHE A 265 -2.23 -7.46 -16.88
N LYS A 266 -3.13 -7.96 -16.05
CA LYS A 266 -2.89 -7.91 -14.60
C LYS A 266 -1.82 -8.93 -14.22
N ALA A 267 -0.91 -8.58 -13.32
CA ALA A 267 0.00 -9.56 -12.75
C ALA A 267 -0.80 -10.62 -11.99
N GLY A 268 -0.61 -11.89 -12.32
CA GLY A 268 -1.22 -13.01 -11.60
C GLY A 268 -0.58 -13.24 -10.24
N THR A 269 -1.35 -13.80 -9.30
CA THR A 269 -0.83 -14.24 -8.00
C THR A 269 -1.19 -15.70 -7.76
N VAL A 270 -0.27 -16.45 -7.16
CA VAL A 270 -0.52 -17.84 -6.74
C VAL A 270 -0.77 -17.85 -5.23
N GLY A 271 -2.01 -18.14 -4.84
CA GLY A 271 -2.40 -18.28 -3.43
C GLY A 271 -1.97 -19.66 -2.92
N THR A 272 -1.07 -19.69 -1.93
CA THR A 272 -0.57 -20.94 -1.33
C THR A 272 -1.19 -21.20 0.04
N ILE A 273 -1.09 -22.44 0.51
CA ILE A 273 -1.50 -22.80 1.87
C ILE A 273 -0.52 -22.16 2.87
N ALA A 274 -1.02 -21.18 3.61
CA ALA A 274 -0.31 -20.57 4.74
C ALA A 274 -0.44 -21.43 6.00
N GLU A 275 0.43 -21.18 6.99
CA GLU A 275 0.54 -21.95 8.22
C GLU A 275 -0.80 -22.15 8.94
N LYS A 276 -1.57 -21.09 9.21
CA LYS A 276 -2.89 -21.19 9.88
C LYS A 276 -3.87 -22.11 9.15
N THR A 277 -3.91 -22.03 7.83
CA THR A 277 -4.75 -22.88 6.99
C THR A 277 -4.29 -24.33 7.08
N ALA A 278 -2.97 -24.58 7.03
CA ALA A 278 -2.41 -25.91 7.16
C ALA A 278 -2.79 -26.58 8.50
N TYR A 279 -2.65 -25.85 9.63
CA TYR A 279 -3.10 -26.34 10.94
C TYR A 279 -4.59 -26.70 10.94
N GLY A 280 -5.44 -25.82 10.38
CA GLY A 280 -6.87 -26.06 10.26
C GLY A 280 -7.19 -27.33 9.46
N MET A 281 -6.50 -27.54 8.33
CA MET A 281 -6.67 -28.72 7.48
C MET A 281 -6.25 -30.01 8.21
N VAL A 282 -5.09 -30.00 8.88
CA VAL A 282 -4.61 -31.17 9.64
C VAL A 282 -5.55 -31.52 10.79
N ARG A 283 -6.02 -30.53 11.56
CA ARG A 283 -6.93 -30.75 12.69
C ARG A 283 -8.29 -31.27 12.22
N THR A 284 -8.86 -30.66 11.19
CA THR A 284 -10.13 -31.12 10.59
C THR A 284 -10.01 -32.56 10.10
N TRP A 285 -8.94 -32.89 9.37
CA TRP A 285 -8.68 -34.27 8.93
C TRP A 285 -8.52 -35.24 10.10
N ALA A 286 -7.78 -34.87 11.14
CA ALA A 286 -7.58 -35.73 12.31
C ALA A 286 -8.89 -35.98 13.06
N GLU A 287 -9.71 -34.94 13.25
CA GLU A 287 -11.04 -35.04 13.89
C GLU A 287 -11.99 -35.92 13.09
N GLU A 288 -12.12 -35.68 11.78
CA GLU A 288 -13.04 -36.43 10.90
C GLU A 288 -12.61 -37.89 10.70
N THR A 289 -11.30 -38.19 10.79
CA THR A 289 -10.79 -39.56 10.73
C THR A 289 -10.65 -40.24 12.10
N GLY A 290 -11.07 -39.58 13.18
CA GLY A 290 -11.01 -40.12 14.54
C GLY A 290 -9.58 -40.31 15.09
N ARG A 291 -8.59 -39.61 14.52
CA ARG A 291 -7.17 -39.68 14.90
C ARG A 291 -6.86 -38.67 16.00
N ARG A 292 -6.14 -39.12 17.04
CA ARG A 292 -5.55 -38.24 18.05
C ARG A 292 -4.06 -38.04 17.75
N LEU A 293 -3.69 -36.82 17.37
CA LEU A 293 -2.31 -36.45 17.06
C LEU A 293 -1.68 -35.69 18.22
N ARG A 294 -0.37 -35.84 18.42
CA ARG A 294 0.42 -34.96 19.30
C ARG A 294 0.68 -33.65 18.57
N GLU A 295 0.78 -32.52 19.29
CA GLU A 295 1.04 -31.22 18.65
C GLU A 295 2.29 -31.25 17.76
N ALA A 296 3.38 -31.91 18.18
CA ALA A 296 4.57 -32.05 17.34
C ALA A 296 4.31 -32.73 15.97
N GLU A 297 3.35 -33.65 15.90
CA GLU A 297 2.94 -34.28 14.64
C GLU A 297 2.02 -33.37 13.83
N VAL A 298 1.15 -32.60 14.49
CA VAL A 298 0.34 -31.56 13.84
C VAL A 298 1.25 -30.52 13.20
N ASP A 299 2.27 -30.04 13.92
CA ASP A 299 3.26 -29.07 13.42
C ASP A 299 4.02 -29.62 12.21
N ARG A 300 4.48 -30.88 12.27
CA ARG A 300 5.18 -31.54 11.16
C ARG A 300 4.30 -31.62 9.91
N LEU A 301 3.07 -32.10 10.05
CA LEU A 301 2.12 -32.22 8.95
C LEU A 301 1.75 -30.86 8.38
N ALA A 302 1.47 -29.88 9.26
CA ALA A 302 1.14 -28.53 8.84
C ALA A 302 2.27 -27.89 8.03
N ARG A 303 3.53 -28.00 8.48
CA ARG A 303 4.70 -27.54 7.72
C ARG A 303 4.81 -28.20 6.35
N GLY A 304 4.58 -29.50 6.25
CA GLY A 304 4.60 -30.24 4.99
C GLY A 304 3.52 -29.79 3.98
N LEU A 305 2.44 -29.17 4.44
CA LEU A 305 1.39 -28.62 3.56
C LEU A 305 1.65 -27.18 3.13
N THR A 306 2.53 -26.45 3.84
CA THR A 306 2.77 -25.03 3.52
C THR A 306 3.41 -24.86 2.14
N GLY A 307 3.00 -23.82 1.42
CA GLY A 307 3.53 -23.52 0.09
C GLY A 307 2.84 -24.23 -1.08
N VAL A 308 2.02 -25.25 -0.82
CA VAL A 308 1.20 -25.89 -1.86
C VAL A 308 0.21 -24.87 -2.46
N LYS A 309 0.12 -24.80 -3.79
CA LYS A 309 -0.86 -23.94 -4.49
C LYS A 309 -2.28 -24.35 -4.13
N ARG A 310 -3.12 -23.37 -3.78
CA ARG A 310 -4.53 -23.53 -3.47
C ARG A 310 -5.44 -22.79 -4.47
N THR A 311 -5.10 -21.56 -4.82
CA THR A 311 -5.90 -20.72 -5.73
C THR A 311 -5.00 -19.85 -6.61
N THR A 312 -5.58 -19.21 -7.61
CA THR A 312 -4.97 -18.08 -8.32
C THR A 312 -5.77 -16.81 -8.05
N GLY A 313 -5.13 -15.65 -8.24
CA GLY A 313 -5.74 -14.34 -8.05
C GLY A 313 -5.05 -13.30 -8.92
N GLN A 314 -5.28 -12.04 -8.60
CA GLN A 314 -4.73 -10.89 -9.32
C GLN A 314 -3.99 -9.96 -8.34
N HIS A 315 -2.89 -9.35 -8.81
CA HIS A 315 -2.22 -8.30 -8.07
C HIS A 315 -3.15 -7.09 -7.92
N PRO A 316 -3.18 -6.42 -6.76
CA PRO A 316 -4.11 -5.31 -6.50
C PRO A 316 -4.00 -4.13 -7.47
N GLY A 317 -2.86 -3.94 -8.13
CA GLY A 317 -2.68 -2.84 -9.09
C GLY A 317 -1.59 -3.03 -10.14
N GLY A 318 -0.98 -4.22 -10.20
CA GLY A 318 0.18 -4.46 -11.04
C GLY A 318 -0.23 -4.76 -12.46
N MET A 319 0.09 -3.84 -13.37
CA MET A 319 -0.20 -3.94 -14.80
C MET A 319 1.08 -4.30 -15.54
N VAL A 320 1.15 -5.52 -16.07
CA VAL A 320 2.25 -6.01 -16.89
C VAL A 320 2.08 -5.47 -18.30
N VAL A 321 3.12 -4.80 -18.81
CA VAL A 321 3.13 -4.17 -20.12
C VAL A 321 3.92 -5.03 -21.09
N VAL A 322 3.24 -5.49 -22.14
CA VAL A 322 3.81 -6.21 -23.28
C VAL A 322 4.02 -5.19 -24.41
N PRO A 323 5.23 -5.07 -24.97
CA PRO A 323 5.47 -4.18 -26.10
C PRO A 323 4.76 -4.63 -27.37
N VAL A 324 4.29 -3.66 -28.16
CA VAL A 324 3.69 -3.93 -29.48
C VAL A 324 4.66 -4.75 -30.34
N GLY A 325 4.17 -5.88 -30.86
CA GLY A 325 4.93 -6.83 -31.67
C GLY A 325 5.60 -7.95 -30.89
N VAL A 326 5.41 -8.02 -29.57
CA VAL A 326 5.77 -9.16 -28.72
C VAL A 326 4.47 -9.85 -28.28
N GLU A 327 4.40 -11.17 -28.38
CA GLU A 327 3.28 -11.93 -27.84
C GLU A 327 3.53 -12.23 -26.35
N VAL A 328 2.50 -12.13 -25.51
CA VAL A 328 2.66 -12.35 -24.06
C VAL A 328 3.15 -13.77 -23.74
N GLU A 329 2.76 -14.73 -24.56
CA GLU A 329 3.13 -16.15 -24.45
C GLU A 329 4.61 -16.41 -24.73
N GLU A 330 5.37 -15.45 -25.28
CA GLU A 330 6.83 -15.53 -25.32
C GLU A 330 7.48 -15.44 -23.92
N VAL A 331 6.73 -14.93 -22.94
CA VAL A 331 7.20 -14.71 -21.56
C VAL A 331 6.40 -15.55 -20.57
N THR A 332 5.07 -15.54 -20.66
CA THR A 332 4.21 -16.23 -19.71
C THR A 332 2.86 -16.59 -20.34
N PRO A 333 2.30 -17.77 -20.01
CA PRO A 333 0.90 -18.05 -20.34
C PRO A 333 -0.04 -17.02 -19.68
N VAL A 334 -1.28 -16.95 -20.15
CA VAL A 334 -2.32 -16.10 -19.56
C VAL A 334 -3.52 -16.93 -19.10
N GLN A 335 -4.20 -16.44 -18.07
CA GLN A 335 -5.40 -17.08 -17.52
C GLN A 335 -6.38 -16.05 -16.98
N TYR A 336 -7.50 -16.52 -16.42
CA TYR A 336 -8.37 -15.71 -15.59
C TYR A 336 -8.03 -15.90 -14.10
N PRO A 337 -8.14 -14.86 -13.27
CA PRO A 337 -7.97 -14.99 -11.82
C PRO A 337 -9.07 -15.88 -11.26
N ALA A 338 -8.70 -16.86 -10.42
CA ALA A 338 -9.63 -17.87 -9.87
C ALA A 338 -10.48 -18.59 -10.94
N ASP A 339 -10.00 -18.63 -12.19
CA ASP A 339 -10.69 -19.18 -13.37
C ASP A 339 -12.06 -18.52 -13.68
N ASP A 340 -12.29 -17.31 -13.17
CA ASP A 340 -13.51 -16.53 -13.40
C ASP A 340 -13.43 -15.74 -14.72
N LYS A 341 -14.14 -16.23 -15.74
CA LYS A 341 -14.23 -15.61 -17.06
C LYS A 341 -14.99 -14.28 -17.06
N GLU A 342 -15.82 -14.04 -16.05
CA GLU A 342 -16.60 -12.80 -15.91
C GLU A 342 -15.80 -11.70 -15.18
N SER A 343 -14.60 -12.00 -14.69
CA SER A 343 -13.74 -11.04 -13.97
C SER A 343 -13.31 -9.83 -14.80
N GLY A 344 -13.45 -9.88 -16.12
CA GLY A 344 -13.09 -8.80 -17.05
C GLY A 344 -11.58 -8.59 -17.24
N TRP A 345 -10.74 -9.36 -16.55
CA TRP A 345 -9.28 -9.23 -16.59
C TRP A 345 -8.59 -10.56 -16.91
N ARG A 346 -7.65 -10.52 -17.84
CA ARG A 346 -6.67 -11.60 -18.01
C ARG A 346 -5.46 -11.32 -17.12
N THR A 347 -4.99 -12.36 -16.45
CA THR A 347 -3.78 -12.33 -15.61
C THR A 347 -2.66 -13.15 -16.21
N THR A 348 -1.41 -12.74 -15.97
CA THR A 348 -0.24 -13.60 -16.23
C THR A 348 -0.36 -14.90 -15.41
N HIS A 349 0.07 -16.02 -15.97
CA HIS A 349 0.04 -17.31 -15.28
C HIS A 349 1.17 -17.41 -14.26
N PHE A 350 2.36 -16.93 -14.65
CA PHE A 350 3.45 -16.73 -13.71
C PHE A 350 3.15 -15.49 -12.86
N ASP A 351 3.58 -15.54 -11.60
CA ASP A 351 3.70 -14.33 -10.80
C ASP A 351 4.82 -13.44 -11.37
N TYR A 352 4.73 -12.13 -11.13
CA TYR A 352 5.64 -11.15 -11.73
C TYR A 352 7.12 -11.42 -11.42
N HIS A 353 7.45 -11.93 -10.22
CA HIS A 353 8.84 -12.18 -9.84
C HIS A 353 9.52 -13.21 -10.74
N SER A 354 8.75 -14.12 -11.33
CA SER A 354 9.28 -15.13 -12.23
C SER A 354 9.81 -14.55 -13.56
N PHE A 355 9.38 -13.34 -13.95
CA PHE A 355 9.75 -12.71 -15.23
C PHE A 355 10.01 -11.19 -15.15
N GLU A 356 10.34 -10.67 -13.97
CA GLU A 356 10.56 -9.22 -13.73
C GLU A 356 11.67 -8.62 -14.61
N ASN A 357 12.60 -9.45 -15.10
CA ASN A 357 13.65 -9.02 -16.02
C ASN A 357 13.20 -8.94 -17.48
N ALA A 358 12.04 -9.51 -17.81
CA ALA A 358 11.53 -9.62 -19.18
C ALA A 358 10.52 -8.53 -19.52
N LEU A 359 9.60 -8.21 -18.62
CA LEU A 359 8.53 -7.22 -18.86
C LEU A 359 8.45 -6.19 -17.75
N LEU A 360 8.07 -4.97 -18.12
CA LEU A 360 7.85 -3.87 -17.17
C LEU A 360 6.47 -3.99 -16.53
N LYS A 361 6.39 -3.55 -15.28
CA LYS A 361 5.15 -3.46 -14.51
C LYS A 361 4.89 -1.99 -14.16
N LEU A 362 3.62 -1.59 -14.24
CA LEU A 362 3.11 -0.34 -13.70
C LEU A 362 2.25 -0.66 -12.49
N ASP A 363 2.64 -0.20 -11.30
CA ASP A 363 1.87 -0.42 -10.08
C ASP A 363 0.86 0.74 -9.86
N ILE A 364 -0.34 0.53 -10.41
CA ILE A 364 -1.51 1.41 -10.31
C ILE A 364 -2.34 0.97 -9.10
N LEU A 365 -1.87 1.31 -7.90
CA LEU A 365 -2.43 0.82 -6.64
C LEU A 365 -3.58 1.70 -6.14
N GLY A 366 -4.59 1.09 -5.52
CA GLY A 366 -5.65 1.80 -4.81
C GLY A 366 -5.23 2.11 -3.38
N HIS A 367 -5.50 3.32 -2.92
CA HIS A 367 -5.17 3.78 -1.57
C HIS A 367 -6.20 4.81 -1.06
N ASP A 368 -6.39 4.86 0.26
CA ASP A 368 -7.40 5.71 0.89
C ASP A 368 -6.94 7.16 1.08
N ASP A 369 -5.64 7.41 1.28
CA ASP A 369 -5.11 8.79 1.43
C ASP A 369 -5.54 9.74 0.29
N PRO A 370 -5.38 9.39 -1.01
CA PRO A 370 -5.91 10.19 -2.10
C PRO A 370 -7.41 10.45 -2.02
N THR A 371 -8.19 9.42 -1.67
CA THR A 371 -9.66 9.51 -1.54
C THR A 371 -10.05 10.45 -0.40
N MET A 372 -9.38 10.31 0.75
CA MET A 372 -9.62 11.12 1.94
C MET A 372 -9.23 12.58 1.70
N LEU A 373 -8.06 12.84 1.10
CA LEU A 373 -7.63 14.19 0.75
C LEU A 373 -8.57 14.84 -0.26
N ARG A 374 -9.03 14.08 -1.27
CA ARG A 374 -10.03 14.58 -2.23
C ARG A 374 -11.34 14.94 -1.54
N MET A 375 -11.86 14.06 -0.67
CA MET A 375 -13.09 14.33 0.05
C MET A 375 -12.96 15.56 0.97
N LEU A 376 -11.83 15.69 1.69
CA LEU A 376 -11.56 16.85 2.53
C LEU A 376 -11.51 18.14 1.70
N GLN A 377 -10.84 18.12 0.56
CA GLN A 377 -10.82 19.22 -0.41
C GLN A 377 -12.23 19.58 -0.89
N ASP A 378 -13.04 18.60 -1.27
CA ASP A 378 -14.41 18.82 -1.76
C ASP A 378 -15.31 19.42 -0.68
N LEU A 379 -15.21 18.94 0.55
CA LEU A 379 -15.98 19.46 1.69
C LEU A 379 -15.67 20.94 1.98
N THR A 380 -14.51 21.46 1.58
CA THR A 380 -14.22 22.89 1.75
C THR A 380 -15.04 23.81 0.85
N ALA A 381 -15.71 23.29 -0.19
CA ALA A 381 -16.67 24.07 -0.98
C ALA A 381 -17.90 24.44 -0.15
N GLU A 382 -18.44 23.48 0.59
CA GLU A 382 -19.64 23.66 1.44
C GLU A 382 -19.28 24.24 2.82
N HIS A 383 -18.06 23.98 3.28
CA HIS A 383 -17.54 24.45 4.56
C HIS A 383 -16.21 25.19 4.35
N PRO A 384 -16.23 26.46 3.92
CA PRO A 384 -15.01 27.20 3.58
C PRO A 384 -14.03 27.33 4.74
N VAL A 385 -12.74 27.29 4.42
CA VAL A 385 -11.66 27.52 5.39
C VAL A 385 -11.82 28.92 6.02
N PRO A 386 -11.82 29.04 7.37
CA PRO A 386 -11.92 30.33 8.06
C PRO A 386 -10.84 31.33 7.63
N GLU A 387 -11.20 32.62 7.52
CA GLU A 387 -10.34 33.67 6.96
C GLU A 387 -8.95 33.75 7.64
N HIS A 388 -8.91 33.63 8.97
CA HIS A 388 -7.66 33.69 9.74
C HIS A 388 -6.70 32.52 9.47
N LEU A 389 -7.17 31.43 8.86
CA LEU A 389 -6.36 30.27 8.47
C LEU A 389 -5.94 30.28 7.00
N ARG A 390 -6.46 31.21 6.19
CA ARG A 390 -6.19 31.24 4.74
C ARG A 390 -4.79 31.71 4.39
N LYS A 391 -4.08 32.36 5.31
CA LYS A 391 -2.73 32.88 5.06
C LYS A 391 -1.79 31.73 4.69
N GLY A 392 -1.15 31.81 3.52
CA GLY A 392 -0.22 30.81 3.01
C GLY A 392 -0.87 29.62 2.30
N LEU A 393 -2.20 29.50 2.32
CA LEU A 393 -2.94 28.47 1.59
C LEU A 393 -3.29 28.95 0.17
N ARG A 394 -3.41 28.00 -0.76
CA ARG A 394 -3.92 28.23 -2.12
C ARG A 394 -5.31 27.63 -2.23
N PHE A 395 -6.11 28.23 -3.10
CA PHE A 395 -7.46 27.77 -3.40
C PHE A 395 -7.58 27.51 -4.90
N LEU A 396 -8.31 26.45 -5.24
CA LEU A 396 -8.67 26.13 -6.62
C LEU A 396 -9.61 27.21 -7.19
N PRO A 397 -9.74 27.32 -8.52
CA PRO A 397 -10.61 28.32 -9.15
C PRO A 397 -12.07 28.28 -8.71
N ASP A 398 -12.54 27.15 -8.21
CA ASP A 398 -13.90 26.96 -7.67
C ASP A 398 -14.03 27.20 -6.17
N GLY A 399 -12.98 27.70 -5.51
CA GLY A 399 -12.98 28.09 -4.09
C GLY A 399 -12.62 26.96 -3.12
N ARG A 400 -12.44 25.72 -3.58
CA ARG A 400 -11.94 24.62 -2.74
C ARG A 400 -10.49 24.86 -2.31
N LEU A 401 -10.12 24.40 -1.11
CA LEU A 401 -8.73 24.42 -0.64
C LEU A 401 -7.86 23.50 -1.52
N ASP A 402 -6.78 24.01 -2.08
CA ASP A 402 -5.73 23.15 -2.66
C ASP A 402 -4.95 22.50 -1.50
N VAL A 403 -5.23 21.23 -1.21
CA VAL A 403 -4.61 20.50 -0.09
C VAL A 403 -3.10 20.36 -0.23
N THR A 404 -2.54 20.54 -1.43
CA THR A 404 -1.09 20.53 -1.65
C THR A 404 -0.39 21.80 -1.13
N SER A 405 -1.16 22.84 -0.80
CA SER A 405 -0.66 24.10 -0.24
C SER A 405 -0.53 24.11 1.29
N ILE A 406 -1.03 23.07 1.98
CA ILE A 406 -0.97 22.97 3.44
C ILE A 406 0.51 22.93 3.89
N PRO A 407 0.92 23.73 4.89
CA PRO A 407 2.31 23.78 5.34
C PRO A 407 2.73 22.52 6.10
N MET A 408 3.95 22.03 5.84
CA MET A 408 4.52 20.82 6.47
C MET A 408 5.17 21.08 7.84
N ASN A 409 5.29 22.35 8.24
CA ASN A 409 5.91 22.79 9.48
C ASN A 409 4.94 23.52 10.43
N ASP A 410 3.63 23.31 10.29
CA ASP A 410 2.64 23.87 11.22
C ASP A 410 2.85 23.30 12.63
N GLU A 411 3.14 24.19 13.59
CA GLU A 411 3.49 23.81 14.97
C GLU A 411 2.36 23.05 15.68
N LYS A 412 1.09 23.43 15.45
CA LYS A 412 -0.07 22.75 16.06
C LYS A 412 -0.28 21.38 15.45
N VAL A 413 -0.08 21.24 14.14
CA VAL A 413 -0.16 19.93 13.47
C VAL A 413 0.95 19.01 13.96
N LEU A 414 2.20 19.49 14.03
CA LEU A 414 3.32 18.71 14.53
C LEU A 414 3.15 18.34 16.03
N ALA A 415 2.48 19.18 16.82
CA ALA A 415 2.17 18.90 18.22
C ALA A 415 1.27 17.68 18.43
N LEU A 416 0.49 17.24 17.44
CA LEU A 416 -0.31 16.02 17.53
C LEU A 416 0.51 14.77 17.85
N PHE A 417 1.79 14.75 17.46
CA PHE A 417 2.65 13.59 17.58
C PHE A 417 3.47 13.58 18.87
N ARG A 418 3.19 14.48 19.81
CA ARG A 418 3.85 14.58 21.11
C ARG A 418 2.86 14.38 22.26
N PRO A 419 3.10 13.42 23.18
CA PRO A 419 2.33 13.24 24.41
C PRO A 419 2.09 14.55 25.17
N GLY A 420 0.86 14.75 25.64
CA GLY A 420 0.43 15.95 26.38
C GLY A 420 0.19 17.17 25.50
N GLU A 421 1.07 17.47 24.53
CA GLU A 421 0.84 18.53 23.54
C GLU A 421 -0.30 18.18 22.58
N GLY A 422 -0.34 16.94 22.09
CA GLY A 422 -1.32 16.49 21.10
C GLY A 422 -2.76 16.58 21.61
N ALA A 423 -3.03 16.03 22.80
CA ALA A 423 -4.35 16.16 23.43
C ALA A 423 -4.76 17.62 23.63
N ARG A 424 -3.85 18.48 24.11
CA ARG A 424 -4.13 19.91 24.33
C ARG A 424 -4.49 20.65 23.05
N VAL A 425 -3.78 20.41 21.96
CA VAL A 425 -4.09 21.03 20.65
C VAL A 425 -5.46 20.61 20.13
N LEU A 426 -5.88 19.37 20.42
CA LEU A 426 -7.22 18.89 20.07
C LEU A 426 -8.34 19.39 21.00
N GLY A 427 -7.99 20.13 22.08
CA GLY A 427 -8.93 20.60 23.10
C GLY A 427 -9.35 19.52 24.11
N LEU A 428 -8.57 18.44 24.21
CA LEU A 428 -8.81 17.32 25.12
C LEU A 428 -8.07 17.53 26.45
N LYS A 429 -8.65 17.02 27.53
CA LYS A 429 -8.03 16.96 28.85
C LYS A 429 -7.08 15.78 28.94
N GLU A 430 -6.08 15.91 29.81
CA GLU A 430 -5.11 14.86 30.11
C GLU A 430 -5.82 13.58 30.58
N GLY A 431 -5.36 12.43 30.11
CA GLY A 431 -5.91 11.10 30.38
C GLY A 431 -7.16 10.73 29.59
N GLN A 432 -7.70 11.59 28.72
CA GLN A 432 -8.91 11.27 27.94
C GLN A 432 -8.64 10.36 26.74
N VAL A 433 -7.42 10.39 26.20
CA VAL A 433 -6.97 9.56 25.08
C VAL A 433 -5.63 8.89 25.44
N GLU A 434 -5.33 7.77 24.78
CA GLU A 434 -4.12 6.99 25.08
C GLU A 434 -2.84 7.83 24.82
N TYR A 435 -1.96 7.85 25.83
CA TYR A 435 -0.71 8.62 25.86
C TYR A 435 -0.84 10.14 25.65
N ASP A 436 -2.05 10.70 25.74
CA ASP A 436 -2.31 12.12 25.47
C ASP A 436 -1.78 12.60 24.11
N LEU A 437 -1.74 11.69 23.13
CA LEU A 437 -1.38 11.96 21.75
C LEU A 437 -2.60 12.45 20.95
N GLY A 438 -2.32 13.21 19.90
CA GLY A 438 -3.29 13.64 18.91
C GLY A 438 -3.26 12.85 17.60
N SER A 439 -2.49 11.76 17.52
CA SER A 439 -2.22 11.03 16.26
C SER A 439 -3.24 9.93 15.91
N ILE A 440 -4.25 9.68 16.75
CA ILE A 440 -5.33 8.72 16.45
C ILE A 440 -5.92 9.01 15.05
N ALA A 441 -6.26 7.98 14.27
CA ALA A 441 -6.78 8.11 12.90
C ALA A 441 -5.85 8.75 11.84
N ILE A 442 -4.67 9.26 12.20
CA ILE A 442 -3.69 9.73 11.22
C ILE A 442 -3.04 8.52 10.53
N PRO A 443 -3.03 8.42 9.19
CA PRO A 443 -2.40 7.31 8.47
C PRO A 443 -0.95 7.08 8.94
N GLU A 444 -0.58 5.81 9.09
CA GLU A 444 0.65 5.30 9.70
C GLU A 444 0.85 5.64 11.19
N MET A 445 0.65 6.90 11.55
CA MET A 445 0.99 7.47 12.86
C MET A 445 -0.03 7.19 13.97
N GLY A 446 -1.22 6.71 13.62
CA GLY A 446 -2.30 6.41 14.56
C GLY A 446 -2.27 5.00 15.15
N THR A 447 -1.45 4.09 14.61
CA THR A 447 -1.40 2.71 15.11
C THR A 447 -0.86 2.65 16.54
N GLY A 448 -1.31 1.68 17.34
CA GLY A 448 -0.82 1.53 18.72
C GLY A 448 0.70 1.29 18.81
N PHE A 449 1.29 0.65 17.80
CA PHE A 449 2.74 0.48 17.70
C PHE A 449 3.46 1.82 17.51
N VAL A 450 3.03 2.63 16.53
CA VAL A 450 3.66 3.93 16.26
C VAL A 450 3.39 4.91 17.39
N ARG A 451 2.20 4.93 17.99
CA ARG A 451 1.91 5.76 19.17
C ARG A 451 2.88 5.53 20.33
N ARG A 452 3.25 4.29 20.63
CA ARG A 452 4.31 3.99 21.62
C ARG A 452 5.68 4.54 21.19
N MET A 453 6.02 4.41 19.91
CA MET A 453 7.25 4.96 19.37
C MET A 453 7.29 6.49 19.49
N LEU A 454 6.18 7.18 19.20
CA LEU A 454 6.04 8.64 19.36
C LEU A 454 6.29 9.07 20.81
N CYS A 455 5.80 8.30 21.79
CA CYS A 455 6.04 8.57 23.20
C CYS A 455 7.52 8.50 23.60
N GLU A 456 8.26 7.57 23.01
CA GLU A 456 9.68 7.36 23.31
C GLU A 456 10.60 8.34 22.56
N THR A 457 10.10 8.96 21.47
CA THR A 457 10.93 9.73 20.53
C THR A 457 10.60 11.22 20.45
N MET A 458 9.38 11.63 20.82
CA MET A 458 8.94 13.03 20.91
C MET A 458 9.28 13.88 19.66
N PRO A 459 8.84 13.48 18.45
CA PRO A 459 9.23 14.14 17.21
C PRO A 459 8.77 15.60 17.15
N ARG A 460 9.62 16.47 16.58
CA ARG A 460 9.40 17.92 16.51
C ARG A 460 9.30 18.47 15.10
N THR A 461 9.89 17.79 14.13
CA THR A 461 10.03 18.30 12.76
C THR A 461 9.39 17.36 11.73
N PHE A 462 9.33 17.80 10.46
CA PHE A 462 8.88 16.94 9.37
C PHE A 462 9.84 15.75 9.21
N SER A 463 11.16 16.01 9.21
CA SER A 463 12.15 14.94 9.09
C SER A 463 12.09 13.93 10.24
N ASP A 464 11.74 14.35 11.46
CA ASP A 464 11.52 13.42 12.57
C ASP A 464 10.38 12.45 12.27
N LEU A 465 9.27 12.94 11.72
CA LEU A 465 8.15 12.09 11.32
C LEU A 465 8.51 11.15 10.17
N VAL A 466 9.34 11.60 9.22
CA VAL A 466 9.89 10.73 8.16
C VAL A 466 10.72 9.60 8.78
N ARG A 467 11.50 9.90 9.82
CA ARG A 467 12.26 8.88 10.55
C ARG A 467 11.36 7.90 11.29
N ILE A 468 10.32 8.38 11.97
CA ILE A 468 9.34 7.51 12.62
C ILE A 468 8.61 6.63 11.61
N SER A 469 8.24 7.18 10.45
CA SER A 469 7.67 6.40 9.34
C SER A 469 8.63 5.29 8.90
N GLY A 470 9.91 5.59 8.68
CA GLY A 470 10.91 4.57 8.36
C GLY A 470 11.10 3.50 9.44
N LEU A 471 11.24 3.92 10.70
CA LEU A 471 11.47 3.02 11.85
C LEU A 471 10.27 2.11 12.13
N SER A 472 9.06 2.57 11.82
CA SER A 472 7.84 1.78 11.99
C SER A 472 7.60 0.77 10.87
N HIS A 473 8.34 0.89 9.77
CA HIS A 473 8.21 0.06 8.59
C HIS A 473 9.47 -0.77 8.35
N GLY A 474 9.51 -1.94 8.97
CA GLY A 474 10.58 -2.91 8.74
C GLY A 474 10.74 -3.90 9.88
N THR A 475 11.18 -5.11 9.53
CA THR A 475 11.43 -6.17 10.51
C THR A 475 12.80 -5.95 11.15
N ASP A 476 12.82 -5.93 12.49
CA ASP A 476 14.00 -5.65 13.33
C ASP A 476 14.67 -4.28 13.04
N VAL A 477 13.88 -3.28 12.63
CA VAL A 477 14.33 -1.89 12.50
C VAL A 477 14.18 -1.15 13.84
N TRP A 478 12.98 -1.17 14.42
CA TRP A 478 12.71 -0.58 15.74
C TRP A 478 12.93 -1.57 16.89
N THR A 479 12.08 -2.57 16.98
CA THR A 479 12.15 -3.64 17.99
C THR A 479 13.45 -4.42 17.84
N ASN A 480 14.09 -4.79 18.95
CA ASN A 480 15.39 -5.48 18.98
C ASN A 480 16.56 -4.70 18.34
N ASN A 481 16.39 -3.40 18.10
CA ASN A 481 17.41 -2.59 17.43
C ASN A 481 17.36 -1.12 17.87
N ALA A 482 16.80 -0.21 17.05
CA ALA A 482 16.80 1.24 17.30
C ALA A 482 16.24 1.62 18.68
N GLN A 483 15.18 0.94 19.11
CA GLN A 483 14.56 1.19 20.41
C GLN A 483 15.54 0.97 21.57
N GLU A 484 16.33 -0.11 21.51
CA GLU A 484 17.30 -0.45 22.55
C GLU A 484 18.44 0.57 22.58
N LEU A 485 18.94 0.98 21.41
CA LEU A 485 20.00 1.98 21.29
C LEU A 485 19.57 3.34 21.84
N ILE A 486 18.33 3.76 21.56
CA ILE A 486 17.77 5.02 22.07
C ILE A 486 17.56 4.95 23.58
N ARG A 487 16.98 3.85 24.10
CA ARG A 487 16.77 3.67 25.55
C ARG A 487 18.07 3.62 26.35
N LYS A 488 19.15 3.07 25.76
CA LYS A 488 20.48 3.07 26.38
C LYS A 488 21.24 4.40 26.25
N GLY A 489 20.68 5.39 25.54
CA GLY A 489 21.33 6.67 25.27
C GLY A 489 22.56 6.55 24.35
N ILE A 490 22.70 5.44 23.60
CA ILE A 490 23.81 5.22 22.65
C ILE A 490 23.64 6.10 21.41
N CYS A 491 22.40 6.28 20.97
CA CYS A 491 22.05 7.14 19.85
C CYS A 491 20.73 7.88 20.13
N THR A 492 20.43 8.90 19.34
CA THR A 492 19.17 9.66 19.39
C THR A 492 18.30 9.34 18.18
N LEU A 493 17.06 9.83 18.15
CA LEU A 493 16.24 9.83 16.92
C LEU A 493 16.99 10.48 15.76
N GLN A 494 17.83 11.49 16.03
CA GLN A 494 18.59 12.19 15.00
C GLN A 494 19.68 11.33 14.35
N THR A 495 20.21 10.38 15.11
CA THR A 495 21.39 9.60 14.74
C THR A 495 21.08 8.12 14.54
N VAL A 496 19.84 7.65 14.69
CA VAL A 496 19.50 6.25 14.41
C VAL A 496 19.39 5.97 12.90
N ILE A 497 19.25 4.71 12.48
CA ILE A 497 19.04 4.30 11.07
C ILE A 497 17.54 4.14 10.83
N PRO A 498 16.86 5.08 10.14
CA PRO A 498 15.41 4.99 9.91
C PRO A 498 15.05 4.43 8.53
N THR A 499 15.89 4.64 7.52
CA THR A 499 15.64 4.24 6.14
C THR A 499 16.90 3.72 5.48
N ARG A 500 16.76 3.03 4.34
CA ARG A 500 17.93 2.54 3.59
C ARG A 500 18.80 3.67 3.04
N ASP A 501 18.18 4.74 2.57
CA ASP A 501 18.89 5.90 2.02
C ASP A 501 19.82 6.54 3.06
N ASP A 502 19.39 6.59 4.33
CA ASP A 502 20.22 7.11 5.42
C ASP A 502 21.51 6.29 5.63
N ILE A 503 21.49 4.98 5.34
CA ILE A 503 22.71 4.17 5.36
C ILE A 503 23.69 4.68 4.30
N MET A 504 23.23 4.77 3.06
CA MET A 504 24.08 5.20 1.95
C MET A 504 24.63 6.60 2.19
N LEU A 505 23.76 7.56 2.51
CA LEU A 505 24.14 8.97 2.73
C LEU A 505 25.15 9.12 3.87
N ARG A 506 24.92 8.48 5.02
CA ARG A 506 25.83 8.61 6.16
C ARG A 506 27.18 7.97 5.91
N LEU A 507 27.22 6.82 5.25
CA LEU A 507 28.49 6.19 4.88
C LEU A 507 29.27 7.10 3.92
N MET A 508 28.60 7.76 2.98
CA MET A 508 29.22 8.76 2.10
C MET A 508 29.72 9.97 2.89
N TYR A 509 28.98 10.46 3.89
CA TYR A 509 29.46 11.55 4.77
C TYR A 509 30.65 11.13 5.64
N TRP A 510 30.76 9.84 5.99
CA TRP A 510 31.95 9.26 6.64
C TRP A 510 33.09 8.96 5.65
N GLY A 511 32.97 9.34 4.38
CA GLY A 511 34.04 9.22 3.38
C GLY A 511 34.14 7.85 2.72
N ILE A 512 33.15 6.96 2.92
CA ILE A 512 33.08 5.68 2.19
C ILE A 512 32.67 5.96 0.75
N GLU A 513 33.34 5.29 -0.18
CA GLU A 513 33.08 5.42 -1.61
C GLU A 513 31.60 5.09 -1.94
N PRO A 514 30.93 5.88 -2.82
CA PRO A 514 29.50 5.75 -3.05
C PRO A 514 29.02 4.35 -3.49
N ALA A 515 29.74 3.64 -4.35
CA ALA A 515 29.36 2.29 -4.78
C ALA A 515 29.47 1.27 -3.63
N MET A 516 30.48 1.36 -2.76
CA MET A 516 30.55 0.55 -1.55
C MET A 516 29.42 0.88 -0.57
N ALA A 517 29.12 2.16 -0.37
CA ALA A 517 28.01 2.59 0.49
C ALA A 517 26.65 2.03 0.01
N PHE A 518 26.42 2.02 -1.30
CA PHE A 518 25.23 1.39 -1.89
C PHE A 518 25.20 -0.13 -1.76
N LYS A 519 26.34 -0.81 -1.96
CA LYS A 519 26.46 -2.27 -1.74
C LYS A 519 26.09 -2.62 -0.30
N ILE A 520 26.57 -1.84 0.67
CA ILE A 520 26.23 -2.00 2.09
C ILE A 520 24.73 -1.77 2.33
N MET A 521 24.18 -0.65 1.86
CA MET A 521 22.75 -0.34 1.96
C MET A 521 21.87 -1.47 1.41
N GLU A 522 22.15 -1.95 0.20
CA GLU A 522 21.38 -3.00 -0.46
C GLU A 522 21.48 -4.35 0.26
N SER A 523 22.63 -4.67 0.87
CA SER A 523 22.79 -5.87 1.68
C SER A 523 21.95 -5.80 2.96
N VAL A 524 22.05 -4.68 3.69
CA VAL A 524 21.36 -4.47 4.98
C VAL A 524 19.84 -4.42 4.80
N ARG A 525 19.33 -3.67 3.82
CA ARG A 525 17.87 -3.55 3.60
C ARG A 525 17.19 -4.86 3.18
N LYS A 526 17.97 -5.85 2.72
CA LYS A 526 17.52 -7.21 2.34
C LYS A 526 17.75 -8.23 3.46
N GLY A 527 18.20 -7.81 4.64
CA GLY A 527 18.46 -8.71 5.76
C GLY A 527 19.65 -9.64 5.57
N LYS A 528 20.54 -9.35 4.61
CA LYS A 528 21.74 -10.15 4.33
C LYS A 528 22.90 -9.84 5.29
N GLY A 529 22.76 -8.81 6.13
CA GLY A 529 23.79 -8.36 7.05
C GLY A 529 24.98 -7.72 6.34
N LEU A 530 26.16 -7.80 6.98
CA LEU A 530 27.42 -7.24 6.51
C LEU A 530 28.45 -8.35 6.29
N THR A 531 29.23 -8.24 5.21
CA THR A 531 30.41 -9.10 4.99
C THR A 531 31.61 -8.58 5.79
N PRO A 532 32.65 -9.41 6.03
CA PRO A 532 33.87 -8.95 6.70
C PRO A 532 34.52 -7.72 6.02
N GLU A 533 34.56 -7.70 4.68
CA GLU A 533 35.04 -6.58 3.87
C GLU A 533 34.27 -5.28 4.16
N MET A 534 32.93 -5.37 4.26
CA MET A 534 32.08 -4.22 4.57
C MET A 534 32.35 -3.70 5.98
N GLU A 535 32.46 -4.59 6.97
CA GLU A 535 32.74 -4.20 8.35
C GLU A 535 34.12 -3.53 8.49
N GLU A 536 35.14 -4.07 7.83
CA GLU A 536 36.49 -3.50 7.82
C GLU A 536 36.50 -2.11 7.18
N THR A 537 35.82 -1.96 6.04
CA THR A 537 35.68 -0.65 5.37
C THR A 537 34.97 0.37 6.26
N MET A 538 33.90 -0.05 6.94
CA MET A 538 33.16 0.80 7.88
C MET A 538 34.04 1.22 9.07
N ARG A 539 34.77 0.29 9.69
CA ARG A 539 35.67 0.60 10.80
C ARG A 539 36.83 1.51 10.38
N ALA A 540 37.41 1.27 9.20
CA ALA A 540 38.49 2.09 8.64
C ALA A 540 38.05 3.55 8.39
N ALA A 541 36.77 3.76 8.04
CA ALA A 541 36.15 5.08 7.90
C ALA A 541 35.69 5.71 9.23
N GLY A 542 35.94 5.05 10.37
CA GLY A 542 35.54 5.55 11.69
C GLY A 542 34.05 5.40 12.01
N VAL A 543 33.34 4.51 11.32
CA VAL A 543 31.93 4.22 11.62
C VAL A 543 31.81 3.56 13.00
N PRO A 544 30.94 4.05 13.90
CA PRO A 544 30.80 3.48 15.25
C PRO A 544 30.35 2.00 15.24
N ASP A 545 30.87 1.20 16.19
CA ASP A 545 30.52 -0.23 16.29
C ASP A 545 29.03 -0.48 16.50
N TRP A 546 28.32 0.40 17.22
CA TRP A 546 26.88 0.27 17.41
C TRP A 546 26.11 0.39 16.08
N TYR A 547 26.63 1.19 15.14
CA TYR A 547 26.03 1.38 13.82
C TYR A 547 26.20 0.11 12.97
N ILE A 548 27.40 -0.47 12.99
CA ILE A 548 27.71 -1.76 12.37
C ILE A 548 26.81 -2.86 12.95
N TRP A 549 26.66 -2.90 14.27
CA TRP A 549 25.77 -3.84 14.96
C TRP A 549 24.32 -3.68 14.53
N SER A 550 23.81 -2.45 14.47
CA SER A 550 22.44 -2.12 14.04
C SER A 550 22.17 -2.61 12.61
N CYS A 551 23.11 -2.37 11.68
CA CYS A 551 23.03 -2.85 10.30
C CYS A 551 22.87 -4.38 10.21
N LYS A 552 23.38 -5.15 11.17
CA LYS A 552 23.29 -6.62 11.19
C LYS A 552 21.96 -7.14 11.72
N GLN A 553 21.20 -6.32 12.46
CA GLN A 553 19.90 -6.71 13.00
C GLN A 553 18.78 -6.61 11.96
N ILE A 554 18.81 -5.54 11.16
CA ILE A 554 17.77 -5.20 10.18
C ILE A 554 17.53 -6.37 9.23
N LYS A 555 16.26 -6.82 9.13
CA LYS A 555 15.84 -7.85 8.16
C LYS A 555 15.24 -7.27 6.90
N TYR A 556 14.59 -6.12 7.02
CA TYR A 556 13.97 -5.42 5.91
C TYR A 556 13.75 -3.94 6.24
N MET A 557 13.95 -3.05 5.27
CA MET A 557 13.85 -1.59 5.49
C MET A 557 13.38 -0.82 4.25
N PHE A 558 12.53 0.18 4.49
CA PHE A 558 11.91 1.03 3.47
C PHE A 558 12.83 2.17 2.94
N PRO A 559 12.54 2.71 1.72
CA PRO A 559 13.17 3.92 1.20
C PRO A 559 12.63 5.21 1.83
N LYS A 560 13.50 6.22 1.96
CA LYS A 560 13.17 7.57 2.48
C LYS A 560 12.10 8.27 1.65
N ALA A 561 12.13 8.09 0.33
CA ALA A 561 11.14 8.66 -0.59
C ALA A 561 9.70 8.21 -0.25
N HIS A 562 9.52 6.93 0.08
CA HIS A 562 8.23 6.39 0.50
C HIS A 562 7.79 7.02 1.82
N ALA A 563 8.67 7.03 2.82
CA ALA A 563 8.38 7.62 4.13
C ALA A 563 7.99 9.11 4.02
N ALA A 564 8.73 9.89 3.22
CA ALA A 564 8.42 11.29 2.97
C ALA A 564 7.04 11.49 2.33
N ALA A 565 6.69 10.70 1.32
CA ALA A 565 5.39 10.79 0.64
C ALA A 565 4.20 10.49 1.56
N TYR A 566 4.33 9.49 2.44
CA TYR A 566 3.27 9.14 3.40
C TYR A 566 3.14 10.20 4.49
N VAL A 567 4.27 10.75 4.98
CA VAL A 567 4.23 11.84 5.96
C VAL A 567 3.61 13.12 5.38
N LEU A 568 3.88 13.45 4.11
CA LEU A 568 3.20 14.54 3.41
C LEU A 568 1.67 14.39 3.47
N SER A 569 1.16 13.21 3.11
CA SER A 569 -0.28 12.91 3.13
C SER A 569 -0.84 12.94 4.55
N ALA A 570 -0.12 12.35 5.51
CA ALA A 570 -0.50 12.33 6.92
C ALA A 570 -0.61 13.74 7.52
N LEU A 571 0.32 14.64 7.23
CA LEU A 571 0.30 16.01 7.73
C LEU A 571 -0.81 16.86 7.10
N ARG A 572 -1.09 16.67 5.81
CA ARG A 572 -2.23 17.31 5.14
C ARG A 572 -3.55 16.90 5.78
N ILE A 573 -3.74 15.61 6.04
CA ILE A 573 -4.92 15.07 6.75
C ILE A 573 -4.97 15.59 8.20
N ALA A 574 -3.83 15.61 8.89
CA ALA A 574 -3.71 16.08 10.26
C ALA A 574 -4.05 17.58 10.41
N TRP A 575 -3.78 18.39 9.41
CA TRP A 575 -4.18 19.80 9.38
C TRP A 575 -5.70 19.96 9.53
N PHE A 576 -6.49 19.18 8.78
CA PHE A 576 -7.95 19.16 8.96
C PHE A 576 -8.35 18.66 10.34
N LYS A 577 -7.64 17.66 10.90
CA LYS A 577 -7.91 17.18 12.25
C LYS A 577 -7.78 18.28 13.31
N VAL A 578 -6.77 19.14 13.20
CA VAL A 578 -6.56 20.27 14.11
C VAL A 578 -7.62 21.35 13.88
N TYR A 579 -7.72 21.84 12.65
CA TYR A 579 -8.40 23.10 12.35
C TYR A 579 -9.85 22.96 11.88
N MET A 580 -10.22 21.82 11.31
CA MET A 580 -11.54 21.55 10.74
C MET A 580 -12.04 20.15 11.14
N PRO A 581 -12.19 19.87 12.45
CA PRO A 581 -12.39 18.52 12.97
C PRO A 581 -13.64 17.83 12.41
N THR A 582 -14.74 18.57 12.20
CA THR A 582 -15.98 17.98 11.65
C THR A 582 -15.77 17.43 10.24
N LEU A 583 -15.00 18.12 9.39
CA LEU A 583 -14.63 17.63 8.05
C LEU A 583 -13.72 16.41 8.15
N PHE A 584 -12.73 16.46 9.05
CA PHE A 584 -11.83 15.33 9.30
C PHE A 584 -12.59 14.06 9.66
N TYR A 585 -13.50 14.13 10.65
CA TYR A 585 -14.26 12.96 11.08
C TYR A 585 -15.28 12.50 10.04
N ALA A 586 -15.94 13.43 9.33
CA ALA A 586 -16.82 13.08 8.22
C ALA A 586 -16.08 12.29 7.13
N ALA A 587 -14.90 12.77 6.72
CA ALA A 587 -14.07 12.09 5.73
C ALA A 587 -13.51 10.76 6.24
N TYR A 588 -13.01 10.72 7.48
CA TYR A 588 -12.46 9.49 8.07
C TYR A 588 -13.52 8.38 8.15
N PHE A 589 -14.70 8.66 8.71
CA PHE A 589 -15.74 7.66 8.87
C PHE A 589 -16.35 7.21 7.53
N THR A 590 -16.31 8.08 6.52
CA THR A 590 -16.78 7.76 5.17
C THR A 590 -15.80 6.90 4.39
N VAL A 591 -14.50 7.23 4.45
CA VAL A 591 -13.49 6.60 3.60
C VAL A 591 -12.87 5.37 4.28
N ARG A 592 -12.50 5.45 5.55
CA ARG A 592 -11.73 4.41 6.25
C ARG A 592 -12.59 3.50 7.12
N ALA A 593 -13.57 4.07 7.81
CA ALA A 593 -14.48 3.30 8.67
C ALA A 593 -15.78 2.86 7.95
N ALA A 594 -15.76 2.81 6.62
CA ALA A 594 -16.92 2.56 5.78
C ALA A 594 -17.59 1.21 6.14
N GLY A 595 -18.82 1.26 6.66
CA GLY A 595 -19.57 0.07 7.07
C GLY A 595 -19.04 -0.65 8.32
N ALA A 596 -18.04 -0.09 9.00
CA ALA A 596 -17.46 -0.68 10.22
C ALA A 596 -18.15 -0.22 11.52
N LEU A 597 -18.90 0.89 11.45
CA LEU A 597 -19.54 1.54 12.60
C LEU A 597 -21.04 1.25 12.67
N ASP A 598 -21.56 1.18 13.90
CA ASP A 598 -22.98 0.96 14.19
C ASP A 598 -23.65 2.29 14.58
N ALA A 599 -24.55 2.78 13.72
CA ALA A 599 -25.27 4.04 13.92
C ALA A 599 -25.96 4.14 15.29
N ASP A 600 -26.57 3.05 15.78
CA ASP A 600 -27.30 3.06 17.05
C ASP A 600 -26.36 3.23 18.23
N LEU A 601 -25.17 2.66 18.14
CA LEU A 601 -24.14 2.83 19.17
C LEU A 601 -23.60 4.27 19.15
N LEU A 602 -23.38 4.85 17.97
CA LEU A 602 -22.92 6.23 17.82
C LEU A 602 -23.89 7.24 18.44
N VAL A 603 -25.19 7.07 18.19
CA VAL A 603 -26.24 7.99 18.67
C VAL A 603 -26.40 7.93 20.19
N LYS A 604 -26.10 6.79 20.83
CA LYS A 604 -26.12 6.66 22.31
C LYS A 604 -24.98 7.45 22.99
N GLY A 605 -23.95 7.86 22.24
CA GLY A 605 -22.90 8.75 22.71
C GLY A 605 -21.82 8.09 23.57
N GLU A 606 -21.03 8.94 24.25
CA GLU A 606 -19.73 8.57 24.84
C GLU A 606 -19.80 7.38 25.80
N ALA A 607 -20.77 7.37 26.73
CA ALA A 607 -20.86 6.32 27.75
C ALA A 607 -21.09 4.93 27.14
N ALA A 608 -21.93 4.84 26.10
CA ALA A 608 -22.21 3.59 25.42
C ALA A 608 -21.00 3.09 24.61
N VAL A 609 -20.33 4.00 23.90
CA VAL A 609 -19.10 3.67 23.16
C VAL A 609 -18.00 3.16 24.10
N ARG A 610 -17.78 3.83 25.25
CA ARG A 610 -16.81 3.36 26.25
C ARG A 610 -17.14 1.97 26.78
N ALA A 611 -18.41 1.72 27.12
CA ALA A 611 -18.85 0.43 27.60
C ALA A 611 -18.62 -0.70 26.57
N TYR A 612 -18.92 -0.42 25.29
CA TYR A 612 -18.67 -1.37 24.20
C TYR A 612 -17.18 -1.68 24.02
N MET A 613 -16.33 -0.65 24.01
CA MET A 613 -14.88 -0.82 23.90
C MET A 613 -14.32 -1.64 25.08
N GLU A 614 -14.79 -1.37 26.30
CA GLU A 614 -14.36 -2.09 27.51
C GLU A 614 -14.77 -3.56 27.47
N GLN A 615 -15.99 -3.87 26.98
CA GLN A 615 -16.44 -5.24 26.77
C GLN A 615 -15.49 -6.01 25.83
N ILE A 616 -15.02 -5.37 24.74
CA ILE A 616 -14.06 -5.99 23.82
C ILE A 616 -12.69 -6.18 24.50
N LYS A 617 -12.21 -5.17 25.24
CA LYS A 617 -10.93 -5.24 25.96
C LYS A 617 -10.92 -6.37 26.99
N GLN A 618 -12.02 -6.59 27.70
CA GLN A 618 -12.16 -7.66 28.69
C GLN A 618 -12.06 -9.07 28.08
N LYS A 619 -12.45 -9.24 26.81
CA LYS A 619 -12.25 -10.51 26.08
C LYS A 619 -10.78 -10.77 25.76
N GLY A 620 -9.93 -9.74 25.71
CA GLY A 620 -8.49 -9.87 25.48
C GLY A 620 -8.15 -10.72 24.26
N LYS A 621 -7.58 -11.91 24.47
CA LYS A 621 -7.20 -12.82 23.39
C LYS A 621 -8.41 -13.46 22.71
N ASP A 622 -9.53 -13.62 23.42
CA ASP A 622 -10.77 -14.25 22.95
C ASP A 622 -11.62 -13.32 22.07
N ALA A 623 -11.27 -12.03 21.99
CA ALA A 623 -11.90 -11.11 21.05
C ALA A 623 -11.62 -11.54 19.60
N SER A 624 -12.69 -11.59 18.80
CA SER A 624 -12.61 -11.92 17.38
C SER A 624 -11.82 -10.87 16.59
N PRO A 625 -11.29 -11.20 15.40
CA PRO A 625 -10.62 -10.23 14.54
C PRO A 625 -11.48 -8.98 14.26
N LYS A 626 -12.77 -9.18 13.95
CA LYS A 626 -13.73 -8.10 13.69
C LYS A 626 -13.91 -7.18 14.91
N GLU A 627 -13.93 -7.73 16.13
CA GLU A 627 -14.00 -6.92 17.35
C GLU A 627 -12.71 -6.12 17.60
N LYS A 628 -11.55 -6.71 17.31
CA LYS A 628 -10.25 -6.01 17.42
C LYS A 628 -10.14 -4.87 16.41
N GLU A 629 -10.62 -5.07 15.19
CA GLU A 629 -10.72 -4.02 14.15
C GLU A 629 -11.70 -2.93 14.59
N ALA A 630 -12.88 -3.31 15.07
CA ALA A 630 -13.88 -2.35 15.58
C ALA A 630 -13.30 -1.48 16.71
N LEU A 631 -12.48 -2.04 17.61
CA LEU A 631 -11.87 -1.28 18.70
C LEU A 631 -11.07 -0.07 18.19
N VAL A 632 -10.34 -0.24 17.07
CA VAL A 632 -9.59 0.85 16.44
C VAL A 632 -10.52 1.96 15.96
N GLU A 633 -11.62 1.61 15.30
CA GLU A 633 -12.58 2.60 14.80
C GLU A 633 -13.32 3.32 15.93
N TYR A 634 -13.68 2.61 17.00
CA TYR A 634 -14.35 3.20 18.16
C TYR A 634 -13.41 4.08 19.01
N GLU A 635 -12.09 3.91 18.95
CA GLU A 635 -11.14 4.90 19.50
C GLU A 635 -11.28 6.26 18.81
N VAL A 636 -11.48 6.27 17.49
CA VAL A 636 -11.69 7.50 16.71
C VAL A 636 -13.05 8.12 17.02
N VAL A 637 -14.10 7.30 17.11
CA VAL A 637 -15.44 7.75 17.54
C VAL A 637 -15.38 8.40 18.91
N LEU A 638 -14.69 7.77 19.86
CA LEU A 638 -14.54 8.31 21.21
C LEU A 638 -13.84 9.67 21.20
N GLU A 639 -12.75 9.80 20.45
CA GLU A 639 -12.07 11.09 20.27
C GLU A 639 -13.00 12.15 19.67
N ALA A 640 -13.78 11.80 18.64
CA ALA A 640 -14.75 12.71 18.01
C ALA A 640 -15.80 13.19 19.03
N LEU A 641 -16.39 12.28 19.80
CA LEU A 641 -17.38 12.58 20.84
C LEU A 641 -16.79 13.51 21.92
N LEU A 642 -15.56 13.25 22.36
CA LEU A 642 -14.85 14.07 23.35
C LEU A 642 -14.56 15.50 22.85
N ARG A 643 -14.39 15.67 21.54
CA ARG A 643 -14.25 16.99 20.89
C ARG A 643 -15.59 17.66 20.57
N GLY A 644 -16.69 17.03 20.97
CA GLY A 644 -18.05 17.54 20.90
C GLY A 644 -18.77 17.22 19.60
N ILE A 645 -18.26 16.32 18.76
CA ILE A 645 -18.99 15.80 17.59
C ILE A 645 -20.18 14.98 18.09
N ARG A 646 -21.33 15.15 17.43
CA ARG A 646 -22.56 14.39 17.70
C ARG A 646 -22.96 13.61 16.47
N PHE A 647 -23.64 12.48 16.67
CA PHE A 647 -24.14 11.65 15.59
C PHE A 647 -25.67 11.69 15.58
N LEU A 648 -26.24 11.89 14.40
CA LEU A 648 -27.67 11.75 14.15
C LEU A 648 -27.96 10.37 13.58
N PRO A 649 -29.09 9.75 13.97
CA PRO A 649 -29.46 8.44 13.46
C PRO A 649 -29.66 8.48 11.95
N VAL A 650 -29.68 7.29 11.35
CA VAL A 650 -30.05 7.13 9.95
C VAL A 650 -31.47 7.66 9.76
N ASP A 651 -31.65 8.47 8.71
CA ASP A 651 -32.91 9.10 8.34
C ASP A 651 -33.19 8.83 6.87
N LEU A 652 -34.38 8.31 6.59
CA LEU A 652 -34.77 7.87 5.25
C LEU A 652 -34.63 8.97 4.20
N TRP A 653 -34.87 10.23 4.57
CA TRP A 653 -34.92 11.36 3.67
C TRP A 653 -33.59 12.08 3.53
N ARG A 654 -32.75 12.01 4.56
CA ARG A 654 -31.54 12.85 4.67
C ARG A 654 -30.24 12.06 4.63
N SER A 655 -30.23 10.80 5.06
CA SER A 655 -29.00 10.01 5.08
C SER A 655 -28.52 9.68 3.67
N ASP A 656 -27.21 9.69 3.50
CA ASP A 656 -26.54 9.18 2.31
C ASP A 656 -26.44 7.64 2.39
N ALA A 657 -26.11 7.00 1.26
CA ALA A 657 -25.86 5.57 1.21
C ALA A 657 -24.63 5.17 2.03
N VAL A 658 -23.53 5.92 1.88
CA VAL A 658 -22.22 5.55 2.42
C VAL A 658 -21.50 6.70 3.14
N ARG A 659 -21.91 7.96 2.91
CA ARG A 659 -21.21 9.14 3.43
C ARG A 659 -21.78 9.64 4.76
N TYR A 660 -20.91 9.92 5.71
CA TYR A 660 -21.28 10.71 6.88
C TYR A 660 -21.40 12.18 6.47
N THR A 661 -22.62 12.70 6.42
CA THR A 661 -22.90 14.08 5.99
C THR A 661 -22.89 15.02 7.18
N ILE A 662 -22.47 16.27 6.96
CA ILE A 662 -22.37 17.29 8.01
C ILE A 662 -23.69 18.04 8.14
N GLU A 663 -24.23 18.14 9.35
CA GLU A 663 -25.46 18.87 9.65
C GLU A 663 -25.23 19.90 10.76
N GLY A 664 -24.86 21.12 10.38
CA GLY A 664 -24.44 22.15 11.33
C GLY A 664 -22.96 22.04 11.69
N GLU A 665 -22.53 22.62 12.81
CA GLU A 665 -21.10 22.82 13.07
C GLU A 665 -20.37 21.55 13.55
N LYS A 666 -21.00 20.74 14.41
CA LYS A 666 -20.38 19.58 15.08
C LYS A 666 -21.29 18.36 15.09
N THR A 667 -22.00 18.13 14.00
CA THR A 667 -22.97 17.04 13.96
C THR A 667 -22.89 16.33 12.61
N LEU A 668 -22.79 15.00 12.67
CA LEU A 668 -22.69 14.11 11.53
C LEU A 668 -23.95 13.25 11.46
N ARG A 669 -24.55 13.12 10.28
CA ARG A 669 -25.62 12.15 10.04
C ARG A 669 -25.04 10.83 9.59
N CYS A 670 -25.48 9.75 10.24
CA CYS A 670 -25.08 8.40 9.89
C CYS A 670 -25.66 7.98 8.51
N PRO A 671 -24.87 7.33 7.64
CA PRO A 671 -25.34 6.77 6.37
C PRO A 671 -26.06 5.43 6.55
N PHE A 672 -26.80 4.97 5.54
CA PHE A 672 -27.47 3.67 5.59
C PHE A 672 -26.50 2.49 5.81
N ILE A 673 -25.30 2.52 5.24
CA ILE A 673 -24.29 1.45 5.41
C ILE A 673 -23.83 1.26 6.87
N SER A 674 -24.08 2.23 7.74
CA SER A 674 -23.78 2.14 9.18
C SER A 674 -24.85 1.38 9.99
N LEU A 675 -25.91 0.88 9.35
CA LEU A 675 -26.87 -0.02 9.98
C LEU A 675 -26.34 -1.47 9.90
N PRO A 676 -26.09 -2.14 11.04
CA PRO A 676 -25.52 -3.48 11.05
C PRO A 676 -26.34 -4.50 10.24
N GLY A 677 -25.79 -4.99 9.13
CA GLY A 677 -26.46 -5.97 8.26
C GLY A 677 -27.07 -5.38 6.99
N LEU A 678 -27.05 -4.05 6.81
CA LEU A 678 -27.44 -3.40 5.56
C LEU A 678 -26.21 -3.22 4.65
N GLY A 679 -26.18 -3.96 3.53
CA GLY A 679 -25.09 -3.89 2.57
C GLY A 679 -25.14 -2.65 1.67
N GLU A 680 -23.98 -2.25 1.13
CA GLU A 680 -23.83 -1.05 0.29
C GLU A 680 -24.79 -1.00 -0.91
N ALA A 681 -25.03 -2.13 -1.58
CA ALA A 681 -25.95 -2.20 -2.71
C ALA A 681 -27.38 -1.79 -2.33
N ALA A 682 -27.86 -2.24 -1.16
CA ALA A 682 -29.17 -1.86 -0.64
C ALA A 682 -29.19 -0.38 -0.23
N ALA A 683 -28.12 0.12 0.40
CA ALA A 683 -27.98 1.52 0.77
C ALA A 683 -28.08 2.44 -0.46
N ARG A 684 -27.35 2.11 -1.53
CA ARG A 684 -27.38 2.85 -2.80
C ARG A 684 -28.74 2.78 -3.49
N ALA A 685 -29.38 1.60 -3.50
CA ALA A 685 -30.71 1.43 -4.07
C ALA A 685 -31.77 2.29 -3.37
N ILE A 686 -31.70 2.43 -2.04
CA ILE A 686 -32.60 3.32 -1.28
C ILE A 686 -32.42 4.77 -1.73
N VAL A 687 -31.19 5.26 -1.78
CA VAL A 687 -30.90 6.65 -2.17
C VAL A 687 -31.31 6.91 -3.62
N GLN A 688 -30.98 6.01 -4.54
CA GLN A 688 -31.36 6.13 -5.95
C GLN A 688 -32.89 6.19 -6.12
N ALA A 689 -33.62 5.28 -5.48
CA ALA A 689 -35.08 5.30 -5.53
C ALA A 689 -35.64 6.59 -4.90
N ARG A 690 -35.05 7.10 -3.81
CA ARG A 690 -35.46 8.38 -3.21
C ARG A 690 -35.28 9.57 -4.16
N GLU A 691 -34.20 9.59 -4.93
CA GLU A 691 -33.88 10.67 -5.87
C GLU A 691 -34.85 10.73 -7.05
N GLU A 692 -35.37 9.58 -7.50
CA GLU A 692 -36.39 9.52 -8.55
C GLU A 692 -37.72 10.14 -8.10
N ALA A 693 -38.15 9.85 -6.87
CA ALA A 693 -39.35 10.43 -6.24
C ALA A 693 -39.44 10.04 -4.75
N PRO A 694 -40.03 10.90 -3.88
CA PRO A 694 -40.27 10.55 -2.48
C PRO A 694 -41.11 9.29 -2.30
N PHE A 695 -40.80 8.50 -1.27
CA PHE A 695 -41.56 7.27 -0.96
C PHE A 695 -42.95 7.58 -0.40
N GLN A 696 -43.96 6.87 -0.88
CA GLN A 696 -45.35 7.07 -0.45
C GLN A 696 -45.76 6.12 0.69
N SER A 697 -45.16 4.94 0.74
CA SER A 697 -45.43 3.91 1.74
C SER A 697 -44.23 2.98 1.95
N VAL A 698 -44.31 2.13 2.97
CA VAL A 698 -43.34 1.07 3.23
C VAL A 698 -43.28 0.08 2.05
N GLU A 699 -44.42 -0.24 1.45
CA GLU A 699 -44.51 -1.09 0.25
C GLU A 699 -43.85 -0.44 -0.97
N ASP A 700 -44.06 0.87 -1.18
CA ASP A 700 -43.44 1.63 -2.27
C ASP A 700 -41.90 1.60 -2.18
N LEU A 701 -41.35 1.89 -0.99
CA LEU A 701 -39.92 1.79 -0.72
C LEU A 701 -39.39 0.39 -1.03
N ARG A 702 -40.06 -0.65 -0.51
CA ARG A 702 -39.63 -2.05 -0.70
C ARG A 702 -39.57 -2.41 -2.18
N ASN A 703 -40.57 -2.01 -2.95
CA ASN A 703 -40.68 -2.37 -4.36
C ASN A 703 -39.67 -1.59 -5.22
N ARG A 704 -39.57 -0.27 -5.04
CA ARG A 704 -38.68 0.58 -5.84
C ARG A 704 -37.20 0.35 -5.55
N ALA A 705 -36.83 0.23 -4.28
CA ALA A 705 -35.46 -0.08 -3.88
C ALA A 705 -35.15 -1.60 -3.91
N ARG A 706 -36.12 -2.45 -4.31
CA ARG A 706 -35.99 -3.92 -4.40
C ARG A 706 -35.46 -4.58 -3.13
N LEU A 707 -35.94 -4.13 -1.98
CA LEU A 707 -35.44 -4.55 -0.67
C LEU A 707 -36.07 -5.88 -0.24
N ASN A 708 -35.25 -6.75 0.33
CA ASN A 708 -35.73 -7.99 0.93
C ASN A 708 -36.39 -7.72 2.30
N LYS A 709 -37.10 -8.71 2.82
CA LYS A 709 -37.83 -8.59 4.10
C LYS A 709 -36.91 -8.24 5.27
N THR A 710 -35.72 -8.84 5.33
CA THR A 710 -34.74 -8.61 6.40
C THR A 710 -34.25 -7.16 6.45
N VAL A 711 -33.99 -6.55 5.29
CA VAL A 711 -33.59 -5.13 5.22
C VAL A 711 -34.75 -4.22 5.66
N MET A 712 -35.99 -4.55 5.28
CA MET A 712 -37.16 -3.78 5.73
C MET A 712 -37.37 -3.85 7.25
N GLU A 713 -37.23 -5.04 7.85
CA GLU A 713 -37.30 -5.23 9.30
C GLU A 713 -36.21 -4.43 10.02
N LEU A 714 -35.00 -4.40 9.46
CA LEU A 714 -33.89 -3.61 9.97
C LEU A 714 -34.18 -2.10 9.91
N LEU A 715 -34.64 -1.58 8.77
CA LEU A 715 -35.02 -0.16 8.66
C LEU A 715 -36.14 0.21 9.65
N GLN A 716 -37.09 -0.70 9.89
CA GLN A 716 -38.14 -0.50 10.88
C GLN A 716 -37.60 -0.47 12.30
N ALA A 717 -36.71 -1.41 12.66
CA ALA A 717 -36.10 -1.50 13.98
C ALA A 717 -35.28 -0.25 14.33
N HIS A 718 -34.60 0.34 13.35
CA HIS A 718 -33.86 1.60 13.50
C HIS A 718 -34.73 2.85 13.32
N GLY A 719 -36.05 2.71 13.25
CA GLY A 719 -37.00 3.83 13.20
C GLY A 719 -37.02 4.62 11.89
N CYS A 720 -36.35 4.14 10.83
CA CYS A 720 -36.27 4.83 9.54
C CYS A 720 -37.63 4.91 8.82
N LEU A 721 -38.55 3.99 9.10
CA LEU A 721 -39.87 3.92 8.47
C LEU A 721 -40.96 4.70 9.24
N LYS A 722 -40.58 5.42 10.30
CA LYS A 722 -41.54 6.12 11.15
C LYS A 722 -42.26 7.22 10.36
N GLY A 723 -43.58 7.16 10.33
CA GLY A 723 -44.44 8.14 9.64
C GLY A 723 -44.79 7.76 8.20
N LEU A 724 -44.28 6.66 7.66
CA LEU A 724 -44.75 6.09 6.40
C LEU A 724 -45.93 5.14 6.63
N PRO A 725 -47.00 5.21 5.82
CA PRO A 725 -48.07 4.22 5.85
C PRO A 725 -47.56 2.86 5.33
N GLU A 726 -48.18 1.75 5.76
CA GLU A 726 -47.75 0.39 5.36
C GLU A 726 -47.88 0.16 3.85
N GLY A 727 -48.94 0.66 3.23
CA GLY A 727 -49.21 0.53 1.79
C GLY A 727 -49.97 1.73 1.24
N ASN A 728 -50.04 1.81 -0.09
CA ASN A 728 -50.77 2.86 -0.79
C ASN A 728 -52.26 2.47 -0.92
N GLN A 729 -53.17 3.28 -0.38
CA GLN A 729 -54.63 3.07 -0.55
C GLN A 729 -55.12 3.40 -1.97
N LEU A 730 -54.34 4.18 -2.73
CA LEU A 730 -54.57 4.54 -4.13
C LEU A 730 -53.24 4.44 -4.88
N SER A 731 -53.24 3.76 -6.03
CA SER A 731 -52.11 3.64 -6.95
C SER A 731 -52.52 4.25 -8.28
N PHE A 732 -51.76 5.23 -8.78
CA PHE A 732 -51.96 5.81 -10.10
C PHE A 732 -50.84 5.31 -11.01
N ALA A 733 -51.19 4.79 -12.18
CA ALA A 733 -50.20 4.44 -13.20
C ALA A 733 -49.51 5.73 -13.67
N LEU A 734 -48.17 5.74 -13.59
CA LEU A 734 -47.31 6.77 -14.18
C LEU A 734 -47.31 6.68 -15.70
#